data_AF-A0AAU1CRT9-F1
#
_entry.id   AF-A0AAU1CRT9-F1
#
_cell.length_a   1.000
_cell.length_b   1.000
_cell.length_c   1.000
_cell.angle_alpha   90.00
_cell.angle_beta   90.00
_cell.angle_gamma   90.00
#
_symmetry.space_group_name_H-M   'P 1'
#
loop_
_entity.id
_entity.type
_entity.pdbx_description
1 polymer ?
#
loop_
_entity_poly.entity_id
_entity_poly.type
_entity_poly.pdbx_seq_one_letter_code
_entity_poly.pdbx_strand_id
1 'polypeptide(L)'
;MLFSLITVLILPVAINVAAGAVPDNVKPYLWLAWPAAAASAVAAAVLEARSRQAAATQSGGGAEADDEARLRRAAEELAQTVHRQWAAEAEIRMLHRPQPLHLRWSTTGRPVSAGPSAVLGDGVVGGRPLRLRLHGGNDDIVPLFTQLPRRRLVLLGDPGAGKTVLAILLTLGLLEERREHGGPVPVLLSLSSWDPHIEHLHRWVVRRLVEDYPALANADVFSPEAAARLVNCGHIVPVLDGLDEMPAGLHPVAIDAIDRIAPGSPLVLTCRSAEYVAAVATGGTVLSTAAVVELQPVGVQEVITFLSAGGMAGANRWAAVLTHLREVSDGPLAEALSSPLLTALLRAVYTDPAADPAELLDPARFPDRCAIESHLLEAFVPAVYAHRLPPPMVEGLGATPLRYSPEPARRWLAFLAGHLQQHQTRDLAWWQLHRVFSPSGRRAIGLLLGLMSGLVAGLGVGVGVGLEVGVAAGVAGGFGAGLVAVPPPHPLYANLRLRGGLRSFGRKLVPGLAVGLMMGAGALCAFAVADGLGAGLGGGLETAGKVVCVAGLSTGLAFAAMMWLNTPADALCSPSSRSVLRADRSVSAIRIVVETLGSGLLAGLTTGRYGFGISVGFTWALVAGVGGGLALGLAGRYAGRFQTGLAASPWGWFLVSRFWLALRGQLPWRLMRFLDDAHRRGVLRQAGAVYQFRHARLQDHLAAPAPAPSARQVLQPVRGRRT
;
A
#
# COMPACT_ATOMS: atom_id res chain seq x y z
N MET A 1 13.99 -3.45 -25.56
CA MET A 1 12.97 -3.50 -26.63
C MET A 1 13.53 -4.02 -27.96
N LEU A 2 14.75 -3.63 -28.37
CA LEU A 2 15.36 -4.08 -29.64
C LEU A 2 15.46 -5.61 -29.78
N PHE A 3 15.82 -6.31 -28.69
CA PHE A 3 16.01 -7.77 -28.69
C PHE A 3 14.69 -8.51 -28.99
N SER A 4 13.59 -8.19 -28.30
CA SER A 4 12.27 -8.79 -28.57
C SER A 4 11.74 -8.50 -29.98
N LEU A 5 12.06 -7.34 -30.55
CA LEU A 5 11.65 -6.95 -31.90
C LEU A 5 12.33 -7.83 -32.97
N ILE A 6 13.62 -8.08 -32.77
CA ILE A 6 14.46 -8.90 -33.64
C ILE A 6 14.06 -10.38 -33.52
N THR A 7 13.78 -10.86 -32.30
CA THR A 7 13.34 -12.25 -32.08
C THR A 7 11.99 -12.53 -32.74
N VAL A 8 11.01 -11.62 -32.66
CA VAL A 8 9.67 -11.85 -33.23
C VAL A 8 9.67 -11.86 -34.77
N LEU A 9 10.56 -11.09 -35.41
CA LEU A 9 10.62 -11.01 -36.87
C LEU A 9 11.54 -12.05 -37.50
N ILE A 10 12.68 -12.34 -36.87
CA ILE A 10 13.74 -13.18 -37.46
C ILE A 10 13.56 -14.65 -37.08
N LEU A 11 13.07 -14.96 -35.87
CA LEU A 11 12.93 -16.34 -35.41
C LEU A 11 11.96 -17.18 -36.27
N PRO A 12 10.78 -16.68 -36.71
CA PRO A 12 9.89 -17.47 -37.56
C PRO A 12 10.48 -17.72 -38.96
N VAL A 13 11.19 -16.72 -39.51
CA VAL A 13 11.86 -16.81 -40.82
C VAL A 13 13.05 -17.78 -40.75
N ALA A 14 13.86 -17.70 -39.70
CA ALA A 14 14.99 -18.58 -39.47
C ALA A 14 14.57 -20.04 -39.19
N ILE A 15 13.51 -20.25 -38.41
CA ILE A 15 12.94 -21.58 -38.15
C ILE A 15 12.42 -22.21 -39.45
N ASN A 16 11.73 -21.44 -40.32
CA ASN A 16 11.20 -21.95 -41.58
C ASN A 16 12.29 -22.26 -42.62
N VAL A 17 13.38 -21.48 -42.67
CA VAL A 17 14.52 -21.77 -43.55
C VAL A 17 15.29 -23.00 -43.05
N ALA A 18 15.46 -23.15 -41.73
CA ALA A 18 16.15 -24.30 -41.13
C ALA A 18 15.35 -25.62 -41.24
N ALA A 19 14.02 -25.55 -41.26
CA ALA A 19 13.14 -26.73 -41.35
C ALA A 19 12.89 -27.23 -42.79
N GLY A 20 13.41 -26.56 -43.82
CA GLY A 20 13.27 -26.98 -45.23
C GLY A 20 11.83 -26.94 -45.78
N ALA A 21 10.86 -26.46 -45.00
CA ALA A 21 9.43 -26.49 -45.29
C ALA A 21 8.95 -25.30 -46.15
N VAL A 22 9.81 -24.75 -47.01
CA VAL A 22 9.45 -23.62 -47.88
C VAL A 22 9.03 -24.14 -49.26
N PRO A 23 7.77 -23.91 -49.69
CA PRO A 23 7.25 -24.31 -50.99
C PRO A 23 8.06 -23.76 -52.18
N ASP A 24 8.19 -24.53 -53.26
CA ASP A 24 9.03 -24.17 -54.43
C ASP A 24 8.59 -22.87 -55.13
N ASN A 25 7.31 -22.51 -55.05
CA ASN A 25 6.76 -21.26 -55.57
C ASN A 25 7.13 -20.01 -54.73
N VAL A 26 7.62 -20.18 -53.51
CA VAL A 26 8.02 -19.09 -52.60
C VAL A 26 9.54 -18.91 -52.56
N LYS A 27 10.31 -19.96 -52.90
CA LYS A 27 11.78 -19.94 -52.98
C LYS A 27 12.37 -18.76 -53.79
N PRO A 28 11.80 -18.34 -54.95
CA PRO A 28 12.33 -17.21 -55.72
C PRO A 28 12.22 -15.85 -55.02
N TYR A 29 11.39 -15.73 -53.99
CA TYR A 29 11.10 -14.46 -53.30
C TYR A 29 11.72 -14.40 -51.89
N LEU A 30 12.37 -15.47 -51.43
CA LEU A 30 13.03 -15.53 -50.11
C LEU A 30 14.10 -14.44 -49.93
N TRP A 31 14.73 -13.98 -51.02
CA TRP A 31 15.71 -12.91 -50.97
C TRP A 31 15.11 -11.57 -50.50
N LEU A 32 13.80 -11.36 -50.61
CA LEU A 32 13.10 -10.14 -50.16
C LEU A 32 12.98 -10.04 -48.62
N ALA A 33 13.13 -11.16 -47.90
CA ALA A 33 13.07 -11.17 -46.43
C ALA A 33 14.26 -10.43 -45.80
N TRP A 34 15.44 -10.50 -46.41
CA TRP A 34 16.66 -9.83 -45.93
C TRP A 34 16.59 -8.29 -46.02
N PRO A 35 16.18 -7.67 -47.14
CA PRO A 35 15.97 -6.22 -47.20
C PRO A 35 14.84 -5.74 -46.27
N ALA A 36 13.77 -6.52 -46.09
CA ALA A 36 12.70 -6.16 -45.15
C ALA A 36 13.17 -6.18 -43.68
N ALA A 37 13.96 -7.20 -43.30
CA ALA A 37 14.59 -7.27 -41.98
C ALA A 37 15.61 -6.13 -41.78
N ALA A 38 16.42 -5.82 -42.81
CA ALA A 38 17.37 -4.72 -42.78
C ALA A 38 16.67 -3.35 -42.66
N ALA A 39 15.61 -3.11 -43.43
CA ALA A 39 14.82 -1.87 -43.35
C ALA A 39 14.16 -1.71 -41.97
N SER A 40 13.68 -2.81 -41.37
CA SER A 40 13.10 -2.81 -40.02
C SER A 40 14.15 -2.53 -38.94
N ALA A 41 15.36 -3.10 -39.07
CA ALA A 41 16.48 -2.84 -38.18
C ALA A 41 16.98 -1.38 -38.30
N VAL A 42 17.07 -0.85 -39.52
CA VAL A 42 17.44 0.55 -39.78
C VAL A 42 16.39 1.50 -39.23
N ALA A 43 15.09 1.22 -39.43
CA ALA A 43 14.01 2.04 -38.86
C ALA A 43 14.04 2.04 -37.32
N ALA A 44 14.29 0.87 -36.70
CA ALA A 44 14.45 0.76 -35.25
C ALA A 44 15.69 1.54 -34.74
N ALA A 45 16.82 1.43 -35.45
CA ALA A 45 18.05 2.15 -35.12
C ALA A 45 17.89 3.68 -35.28
N VAL A 46 17.17 4.14 -36.31
CA VAL A 46 16.88 5.57 -36.55
C VAL A 46 15.93 6.11 -35.48
N LEU A 47 14.90 5.36 -35.09
CA LEU A 47 13.99 5.74 -34.00
C LEU A 47 14.74 5.81 -32.65
N GLU A 48 15.64 4.87 -32.39
CA GLU A 48 16.46 4.88 -31.18
C GLU A 48 17.47 6.05 -31.21
N ALA A 49 18.13 6.30 -32.34
CA ALA A 49 19.04 7.43 -32.52
C ALA A 49 18.34 8.78 -32.36
N ARG A 50 17.12 8.94 -32.91
CA ARG A 50 16.30 10.14 -32.72
C ARG A 50 15.85 10.32 -31.27
N SER A 51 15.52 9.23 -30.58
CA SER A 51 15.17 9.29 -29.15
C SER A 51 16.37 9.71 -28.28
N ARG A 52 17.58 9.21 -28.61
CA ARG A 52 18.83 9.59 -27.94
C ARG A 52 19.23 11.03 -28.27
N GLN A 53 19.06 11.48 -29.52
CA GLN A 53 19.30 12.86 -29.91
C GLN A 53 18.32 13.83 -29.25
N ALA A 54 17.03 13.48 -29.13
CA ALA A 54 16.04 14.28 -28.41
C ALA A 54 16.35 14.38 -26.90
N ALA A 55 16.91 13.32 -26.30
CA ALA A 55 17.42 13.35 -24.94
C ALA A 55 18.70 14.22 -24.82
N ALA A 56 19.60 14.16 -25.82
CA ALA A 56 20.85 14.92 -25.84
C ALA A 56 20.70 16.41 -26.18
N THR A 57 19.62 16.82 -26.87
CA THR A 57 19.33 18.24 -27.16
C THR A 57 18.64 18.96 -26.01
N GLN A 58 18.09 18.23 -25.03
CA GLN A 58 17.57 18.83 -23.80
C GLN A 58 18.67 19.10 -22.76
N SER A 59 19.81 18.41 -22.82
CA SER A 59 20.93 18.57 -21.87
C SER A 59 21.86 19.75 -22.20
N GLY A 60 21.36 20.98 -22.08
CA GLY A 60 22.20 22.17 -22.11
C GLY A 60 21.68 23.23 -21.15
N GLY A 61 22.44 23.55 -20.09
CA GLY A 61 22.35 24.71 -19.17
C GLY A 61 20.99 25.05 -18.53
N GLY A 62 19.95 25.27 -19.34
CA GLY A 62 18.58 25.54 -18.90
C GLY A 62 17.84 24.31 -18.37
N ALA A 63 18.19 23.10 -18.79
CA ALA A 63 17.54 21.88 -18.29
C ALA A 63 17.95 21.51 -16.86
N GLU A 64 19.19 21.77 -16.44
CA GLU A 64 19.58 21.55 -15.04
C GLU A 64 18.87 22.53 -14.10
N ALA A 65 18.74 23.80 -14.50
CA ALA A 65 18.00 24.80 -13.74
C ALA A 65 16.50 24.47 -13.64
N ASP A 66 15.90 23.98 -14.75
CA ASP A 66 14.51 23.54 -14.78
C ASP A 66 14.29 22.23 -13.99
N ASP A 67 15.24 21.31 -14.03
CA ASP A 67 15.24 20.08 -13.22
C ASP A 67 15.35 20.37 -11.72
N GLU A 68 16.18 21.34 -11.32
CA GLU A 68 16.31 21.75 -9.93
C GLU A 68 15.05 22.50 -9.44
N ALA A 69 14.44 23.31 -10.30
CA ALA A 69 13.15 23.92 -10.03
C ALA A 69 12.03 22.86 -9.88
N ARG A 70 12.03 21.82 -10.72
CA ARG A 70 11.12 20.67 -10.62
C ARG A 70 11.34 19.88 -9.33
N LEU A 71 12.59 19.66 -8.92
CA LEU A 71 12.93 19.00 -7.65
C LEU A 71 12.44 19.79 -6.44
N ARG A 72 12.63 21.12 -6.44
CA ARG A 72 12.14 22.01 -5.39
C ARG A 72 10.61 22.00 -5.30
N ARG A 73 9.92 21.98 -6.45
CA ARG A 73 8.46 21.83 -6.50
C ARG A 73 8.00 20.49 -5.94
N ALA A 74 8.69 19.40 -6.29
CA ALA A 74 8.40 18.07 -5.75
C ALA A 74 8.56 18.03 -4.21
N ALA A 75 9.62 18.64 -3.68
CA ALA A 75 9.83 18.75 -2.23
C ALA A 75 8.72 19.56 -1.54
N GLU A 76 8.28 20.66 -2.14
CA GLU A 76 7.23 21.51 -1.58
C GLU A 76 5.87 20.82 -1.57
N GLU A 77 5.48 20.21 -2.68
CA GLU A 77 4.23 19.44 -2.76
C GLU A 77 4.24 18.22 -1.84
N LEU A 78 5.40 17.57 -1.67
CA LEU A 78 5.58 16.48 -0.71
C LEU A 78 5.37 16.99 0.72
N ALA A 79 6.02 18.10 1.09
CA ALA A 79 5.89 18.69 2.43
C ALA A 79 4.42 19.03 2.78
N GLN A 80 3.70 19.67 1.87
CA GLN A 80 2.28 20.00 2.06
C GLN A 80 1.40 18.76 2.17
N THR A 81 1.74 17.68 1.46
CA THR A 81 0.99 16.42 1.50
C THR A 81 1.26 15.65 2.80
N VAL A 82 2.52 15.59 3.23
CA VAL A 82 2.92 14.99 4.51
C VAL A 82 2.29 15.76 5.68
N HIS A 83 2.30 17.10 5.64
CA HIS A 83 1.65 17.94 6.65
C HIS A 83 0.16 17.65 6.76
N ARG A 84 -0.58 17.66 5.63
CA ARG A 84 -2.03 17.35 5.62
C ARG A 84 -2.32 15.96 6.18
N GLN A 85 -1.52 14.96 5.83
CA GLN A 85 -1.69 13.59 6.31
C GLN A 85 -1.49 13.50 7.83
N TRP A 86 -0.38 14.00 8.37
CA TRP A 86 -0.08 13.86 9.78
C TRP A 86 -0.86 14.82 10.68
N ALA A 87 -1.27 15.99 10.18
CA ALA A 87 -2.18 16.89 10.88
C ALA A 87 -3.56 16.23 11.07
N ALA A 88 -4.10 15.59 10.02
CA ALA A 88 -5.35 14.85 10.12
C ALA A 88 -5.24 13.66 11.11
N GLU A 89 -4.11 12.94 11.09
CA GLU A 89 -3.83 11.87 12.06
C GLU A 89 -3.73 12.40 13.50
N ALA A 90 -3.08 13.57 13.70
CA ALA A 90 -2.96 14.22 15.00
C ALA A 90 -4.32 14.67 15.56
N GLU A 91 -5.21 15.16 14.70
CA GLU A 91 -6.60 15.49 15.06
C GLU A 91 -7.40 14.25 15.48
N ILE A 92 -7.34 13.13 14.74
CA ILE A 92 -8.01 11.87 15.10
C ILE A 92 -7.55 11.37 16.47
N ARG A 93 -6.26 11.59 16.78
CA ARG A 93 -5.64 11.24 18.05
C ARG A 93 -5.96 12.21 19.19
N MET A 94 -6.69 13.29 18.91
CA MET A 94 -6.99 14.36 19.88
C MET A 94 -5.71 14.92 20.52
N LEU A 95 -4.62 15.03 19.74
CA LEU A 95 -3.36 15.62 20.22
C LEU A 95 -3.46 17.14 20.40
N HIS A 96 -4.50 17.79 19.85
CA HIS A 96 -4.68 19.23 19.97
C HIS A 96 -5.86 19.63 20.88
N ARG A 97 -6.78 18.71 21.22
CA ARG A 97 -7.98 19.04 22.02
C ARG A 97 -8.51 17.87 22.88
N PRO A 98 -8.61 18.04 24.21
CA PRO A 98 -7.89 19.04 25.02
C PRO A 98 -6.37 18.81 24.94
N GLN A 99 -5.55 19.66 25.59
CA GLN A 99 -4.08 19.66 25.47
C GLN A 99 -3.46 18.25 25.42
N PRO A 100 -2.43 18.02 24.58
CA PRO A 100 -1.77 16.73 24.50
C PRO A 100 -1.17 16.35 25.85
N LEU A 101 -1.04 15.04 26.09
CA LEU A 101 -0.28 14.57 27.24
C LEU A 101 1.18 15.04 27.08
N HIS A 102 1.68 15.75 28.10
CA HIS A 102 3.04 16.26 28.08
C HIS A 102 4.02 15.10 28.29
N LEU A 103 4.77 14.71 27.25
CA LEU A 103 5.76 13.67 27.35
C LEU A 103 7.11 14.30 27.67
N ARG A 104 7.81 13.72 28.64
CA ARG A 104 9.17 14.14 29.00
C ARG A 104 10.18 13.16 28.42
N TRP A 105 11.34 13.68 28.04
CA TRP A 105 12.45 12.87 27.58
C TRP A 105 13.75 13.37 28.20
N SER A 106 14.72 12.48 28.32
CA SER A 106 16.07 12.81 28.78
C SER A 106 17.12 11.96 28.07
N THR A 107 18.38 12.34 28.11
CA THR A 107 19.48 11.48 27.63
C THR A 107 19.40 10.11 28.29
N THR A 108 19.59 9.04 27.51
CA THR A 108 19.57 7.69 28.06
C THR A 108 20.73 7.47 29.03
N GLY A 109 20.45 6.81 30.15
CA GLY A 109 21.49 6.36 31.09
C GLY A 109 22.17 5.06 30.68
N ARG A 110 21.71 4.42 29.59
CA ARG A 110 22.15 3.10 29.13
C ARG A 110 23.41 3.22 28.27
N PRO A 111 24.31 2.23 28.25
CA PRO A 111 25.57 2.26 27.50
C PRO A 111 25.36 2.00 25.99
N VAL A 112 24.44 2.74 25.37
CA VAL A 112 23.99 2.54 23.97
C VAL A 112 24.04 3.82 23.15
N SER A 113 24.59 4.90 23.72
CA SER A 113 24.82 6.18 23.07
C SER A 113 26.26 6.30 22.61
N ALA A 114 26.47 6.98 21.48
CA ALA A 114 27.79 7.44 21.09
C ALA A 114 28.38 8.43 22.11
N GLY A 115 29.70 8.59 22.08
CA GLY A 115 30.42 9.55 22.91
C GLY A 115 29.97 10.99 22.65
N PRO A 116 29.92 11.87 23.67
CA PRO A 116 29.41 13.24 23.51
C PRO A 116 30.11 14.07 22.44
N SER A 117 31.42 13.86 22.20
CA SER A 117 32.19 14.53 21.14
C SER A 117 31.73 14.12 19.74
N ALA A 118 31.36 12.84 19.53
CA ALA A 118 30.88 12.37 18.25
C ALA A 118 29.46 12.89 17.93
N VAL A 119 28.66 13.18 18.96
CA VAL A 119 27.30 13.73 18.84
C VAL A 119 27.32 15.25 18.64
N LEU A 120 28.13 15.98 19.41
CA LEU A 120 28.18 17.45 19.39
C LEU A 120 29.24 18.02 18.43
N GLY A 121 30.14 17.20 17.90
CA GLY A 121 31.26 17.63 17.05
C GLY A 121 32.41 18.26 17.84
N ASP A 122 33.63 18.14 17.30
CA ASP A 122 34.89 18.51 17.97
C ASP A 122 35.14 20.04 18.13
N GLY A 123 34.09 20.87 18.13
CA GLY A 123 34.24 22.33 18.24
C GLY A 123 33.05 23.11 18.80
N VAL A 124 31.97 22.44 19.22
CA VAL A 124 30.73 23.13 19.67
C VAL A 124 30.76 23.45 21.17
N VAL A 125 31.61 22.79 21.96
CA VAL A 125 31.73 23.02 23.40
C VAL A 125 33.19 23.31 23.72
N GLY A 126 33.47 24.41 24.43
CA GLY A 126 34.81 24.65 24.98
C GLY A 126 35.17 23.56 25.99
N GLY A 127 36.07 22.64 25.61
CA GLY A 127 36.49 21.51 26.42
C GLY A 127 36.00 20.15 25.91
N ARG A 128 36.49 19.04 26.50
CA ARG A 128 36.03 17.68 26.17
C ARG A 128 34.72 17.37 26.90
N PRO A 129 33.55 17.30 26.22
CA PRO A 129 32.29 17.01 26.89
C PRO A 129 32.32 15.57 27.46
N LEU A 130 32.25 15.46 28.80
CA LEU A 130 32.31 14.18 29.50
C LEU A 130 30.96 13.45 29.56
N ARG A 131 29.84 14.19 29.50
CA ARG A 131 28.48 13.64 29.49
C ARG A 131 27.54 14.53 28.69
N LEU A 132 26.68 13.91 27.88
CA LEU A 132 25.58 14.57 27.20
C LEU A 132 24.39 14.67 28.18
N ARG A 133 23.89 15.88 28.45
CA ARG A 133 22.70 16.11 29.30
C ARG A 133 21.66 16.87 28.50
N LEU A 134 20.75 16.12 27.90
CA LEU A 134 19.60 16.64 27.18
C LEU A 134 18.35 16.27 27.97
N HIS A 135 17.42 17.20 28.10
CA HIS A 135 16.11 16.98 28.70
C HIS A 135 15.11 17.96 28.11
N GLY A 136 13.84 17.56 28.02
CA GLY A 136 12.79 18.44 27.52
C GLY A 136 11.42 17.78 27.49
N GLY A 137 10.44 18.58 27.09
CA GLY A 137 9.07 18.18 26.82
C GLY A 137 8.77 17.99 25.33
N ASN A 138 7.49 17.91 24.99
CA ASN A 138 7.05 17.78 23.59
C ASN A 138 7.56 18.93 22.71
N ASP A 139 7.55 20.16 23.22
CA ASP A 139 7.88 21.37 22.45
C ASP A 139 9.39 21.56 22.25
N ASP A 140 10.21 20.92 23.10
CA ASP A 140 11.67 21.04 23.06
C ASP A 140 12.33 20.09 22.05
N ILE A 141 11.59 19.11 21.51
CA ILE A 141 12.18 18.06 20.66
C ILE A 141 12.61 18.58 19.29
N VAL A 142 11.88 19.56 18.74
CA VAL A 142 12.20 20.19 17.45
C VAL A 142 13.45 21.06 17.58
N PRO A 143 13.55 21.98 18.55
CA PRO A 143 14.80 22.71 18.84
C PRO A 143 15.98 21.78 19.10
N LEU A 144 15.80 20.70 19.85
CA LEU A 144 16.86 19.71 20.08
C LEU A 144 17.37 19.17 18.74
N PHE A 145 16.47 18.68 17.89
CA PHE A 145 16.83 18.05 16.63
C PHE A 145 17.54 19.01 15.67
N THR A 146 17.07 20.25 15.57
CA THR A 146 17.63 21.26 14.64
C THR A 146 19.01 21.76 15.08
N GLN A 147 19.28 21.78 16.39
CA GLN A 147 20.57 22.18 16.97
C GLN A 147 21.65 21.09 16.89
N LEU A 148 21.29 19.82 16.68
CA LEU A 148 22.28 18.74 16.53
C LEU A 148 23.09 18.93 15.23
N PRO A 149 24.44 18.93 15.27
CA PRO A 149 25.27 19.16 14.08
C PRO A 149 25.02 18.19 12.94
N ARG A 150 24.72 16.92 13.28
CA ARG A 150 24.44 15.85 12.31
C ARG A 150 22.95 15.52 12.20
N ARG A 151 22.08 16.17 12.98
CA ARG A 151 20.62 15.96 12.98
C ARG A 151 20.23 14.48 13.01
N ARG A 152 20.92 13.71 13.86
CA ARG A 152 20.70 12.28 14.08
C ARG A 152 20.20 12.05 15.49
N LEU A 153 19.01 11.48 15.61
CA LEU A 153 18.32 11.31 16.89
C LEU A 153 17.74 9.89 17.01
N VAL A 154 17.99 9.23 18.13
CA VAL A 154 17.33 7.98 18.52
C VAL A 154 16.39 8.26 19.69
N LEU A 155 15.12 7.95 19.49
CA LEU A 155 14.05 8.04 20.48
C LEU A 155 13.78 6.65 21.06
N LEU A 156 14.24 6.42 22.28
CA LEU A 156 13.98 5.21 23.06
C LEU A 156 12.79 5.41 23.99
N GLY A 157 12.23 4.30 24.47
CA GLY A 157 11.20 4.29 25.49
C GLY A 157 10.48 2.95 25.56
N ASP A 158 9.80 2.71 26.66
CA ASP A 158 9.06 1.47 26.89
C ASP A 158 7.88 1.29 25.91
N PRO A 159 7.32 0.07 25.80
CA PRO A 159 6.09 -0.15 25.05
C PRO A 159 4.97 0.78 25.54
N GLY A 160 4.38 1.55 24.62
CA GLY A 160 3.33 2.52 24.97
C GLY A 160 3.82 3.86 25.52
N ALA A 161 5.14 4.11 25.59
CA ALA A 161 5.72 5.38 26.07
C ALA A 161 5.47 6.60 25.16
N GLY A 162 4.75 6.45 24.05
CA GLY A 162 4.43 7.59 23.16
C GLY A 162 5.46 7.91 22.08
N LYS A 163 6.41 7.02 21.78
CA LYS A 163 7.44 7.18 20.71
C LYS A 163 6.86 7.66 19.38
N THR A 164 5.86 6.96 18.86
CA THR A 164 5.16 7.36 17.62
C THR A 164 4.46 8.71 17.74
N VAL A 165 3.91 9.05 18.92
CA VAL A 165 3.26 10.36 19.13
C VAL A 165 4.31 11.46 19.04
N LEU A 166 5.44 11.30 19.74
CA LEU A 166 6.54 12.25 19.67
C LEU A 166 7.13 12.34 18.25
N ALA A 167 7.22 11.22 17.51
CA ALA A 167 7.67 11.21 16.12
C ALA A 167 6.70 11.98 15.18
N ILE A 168 5.39 11.88 15.38
CA ILE A 168 4.39 12.67 14.65
C ILE A 168 4.52 14.16 14.99
N LEU A 169 4.62 14.50 16.29
CA LEU A 169 4.79 15.89 16.73
C LEU A 169 6.09 16.50 16.19
N LEU A 170 7.19 15.76 16.24
CA LEU A 170 8.47 16.15 15.63
C LEU A 170 8.34 16.35 14.12
N THR A 171 7.64 15.45 13.42
CA THR A 171 7.42 15.58 11.97
C THR A 171 6.63 16.86 11.64
N LEU A 172 5.57 17.15 12.39
CA LEU A 172 4.76 18.36 12.20
C LEU A 172 5.55 19.64 12.53
N GLY A 173 6.24 19.67 13.67
CA GLY A 173 7.04 20.84 14.05
C GLY A 173 8.22 21.09 13.10
N LEU A 174 8.85 20.04 12.55
CA LEU A 174 9.87 20.19 11.51
C LEU A 174 9.30 20.71 10.18
N LEU A 175 8.03 20.40 9.85
CA LEU A 175 7.36 20.97 8.67
C LEU A 175 7.01 22.45 8.88
N GLU A 176 6.64 22.83 10.10
CA GLU A 176 6.42 24.23 10.49
C GLU A 176 7.71 25.03 10.40
N GLU A 177 8.80 24.54 11.02
CA GLU A 177 10.15 25.13 10.91
C GLU A 177 10.61 25.26 9.45
N ARG A 178 10.38 24.22 8.64
CA ARG A 178 10.70 24.26 7.20
C ARG A 178 9.92 25.35 6.46
N ARG A 179 8.67 25.59 6.84
CA ARG A 179 7.84 26.62 6.19
C ARG A 179 8.43 28.02 6.39
N GLU A 180 9.08 28.25 7.52
CA GLU A 180 9.69 29.54 7.87
C GLU A 180 11.13 29.65 7.36
N HIS A 181 11.94 28.60 7.55
CA HIS A 181 13.39 28.64 7.33
C HIS A 181 13.87 27.84 6.10
N GLY A 182 12.98 27.09 5.45
CA GLY A 182 13.33 26.13 4.41
C GLY A 182 13.97 24.85 4.97
N GLY A 183 14.50 24.00 4.08
CA GLY A 183 15.21 22.78 4.46
C GLY A 183 14.55 21.48 4.01
N PRO A 184 15.07 20.33 4.49
CA PRO A 184 14.62 19.00 4.05
C PRO A 184 13.23 18.66 4.60
N VAL A 185 12.49 17.85 3.84
CA VAL A 185 11.13 17.41 4.17
C VAL A 185 11.20 16.21 5.12
N PRO A 186 10.67 16.29 6.35
CA PRO A 186 10.57 15.13 7.22
C PRO A 186 9.48 14.18 6.72
N VAL A 187 9.79 12.89 6.64
CA VAL A 187 8.82 11.87 6.21
C VAL A 187 8.83 10.72 7.22
N LEU A 188 7.69 10.48 7.87
CA LEU A 188 7.50 9.37 8.80
C LEU A 188 7.27 8.05 8.04
N LEU A 189 8.19 7.10 8.21
CA LEU A 189 8.22 5.81 7.53
C LEU A 189 8.27 4.68 8.57
N SER A 190 7.41 3.67 8.42
CA SER A 190 7.44 2.48 9.28
C SER A 190 8.54 1.52 8.81
N LEU A 191 9.41 1.07 9.72
CA LEU A 191 10.53 0.17 9.40
C LEU A 191 10.12 -1.30 9.21
N SER A 192 8.87 -1.66 9.48
CA SER A 192 8.36 -3.04 9.48
C SER A 192 8.63 -3.82 8.18
N SER A 193 8.74 -3.13 7.04
CA SER A 193 8.90 -3.71 5.71
C SER A 193 10.34 -3.71 5.18
N TRP A 194 11.30 -3.16 5.92
CA TRP A 194 12.70 -3.09 5.48
C TRP A 194 13.45 -4.37 5.85
N ASP A 195 14.17 -4.94 4.88
CA ASP A 195 15.13 -6.02 5.12
C ASP A 195 16.55 -5.54 4.75
N PRO A 196 17.43 -5.33 5.74
CA PRO A 196 18.77 -4.81 5.51
C PRO A 196 19.69 -5.81 4.78
N HIS A 197 19.34 -7.09 4.70
CA HIS A 197 20.12 -8.08 3.93
C HIS A 197 19.87 -7.99 2.43
N ILE A 198 18.68 -7.52 2.03
CA ILE A 198 18.23 -7.54 0.63
C ILE A 198 18.28 -6.13 0.02
N GLU A 199 17.96 -5.10 0.81
CA GLU A 199 17.75 -3.75 0.30
C GLU A 199 18.49 -2.68 1.13
N HIS A 200 19.29 -1.85 0.45
CA HIS A 200 19.95 -0.70 1.07
C HIS A 200 18.91 0.36 1.52
N LEU A 201 19.13 1.03 2.66
CA LEU A 201 18.14 1.94 3.25
C LEU A 201 17.68 3.05 2.28
N HIS A 202 18.59 3.71 1.54
CA HIS A 202 18.17 4.74 0.58
C HIS A 202 17.25 4.18 -0.51
N ARG A 203 17.53 2.98 -1.00
CA ARG A 203 16.68 2.33 -2.02
C ARG A 203 15.31 2.00 -1.45
N TRP A 204 15.29 1.50 -0.21
CA TRP A 204 14.06 1.25 0.54
C TRP A 204 13.25 2.55 0.75
N VAL A 205 13.88 3.65 1.18
CA VAL A 205 13.22 4.95 1.35
C VAL A 205 12.66 5.45 0.03
N VAL A 206 13.41 5.37 -1.07
CA VAL A 206 12.93 5.77 -2.41
C VAL A 206 11.72 4.94 -2.82
N ARG A 207 11.80 3.61 -2.68
CA ARG A 207 10.67 2.71 -2.98
C ARG A 207 9.46 3.06 -2.12
N ARG A 208 9.66 3.30 -0.82
CA ARG A 208 8.60 3.63 0.12
C ARG A 208 7.96 5.00 -0.17
N LEU A 209 8.75 6.00 -0.55
CA LEU A 209 8.25 7.30 -1.01
C LEU A 209 7.40 7.17 -2.27
N VAL A 210 7.79 6.34 -3.23
CA VAL A 210 7.00 6.09 -4.44
C VAL A 210 5.73 5.29 -4.13
N GLU A 211 5.78 4.35 -3.20
CA GLU A 211 4.60 3.58 -2.76
C GLU A 211 3.59 4.47 -2.01
N ASP A 212 4.07 5.29 -1.06
CA ASP A 212 3.22 6.13 -0.22
C ASP A 212 2.84 7.46 -0.91
N TYR A 213 3.60 7.90 -1.92
CA TYR A 213 3.34 9.10 -2.73
C TYR A 213 3.54 8.83 -4.23
N PRO A 214 2.62 8.10 -4.90
CA PRO A 214 2.79 7.63 -6.29
C PRO A 214 3.04 8.70 -7.34
N ALA A 215 2.67 9.96 -7.07
CA ALA A 215 2.93 11.04 -8.02
C ALA A 215 4.42 11.38 -8.15
N LEU A 216 5.28 11.00 -7.18
CA LEU A 216 6.73 11.13 -7.31
C LEU A 216 7.30 10.28 -8.47
N ALA A 217 6.57 9.25 -8.92
CA ALA A 217 6.97 8.44 -10.07
C ALA A 217 6.63 9.10 -11.43
N ASN A 218 5.96 10.26 -11.42
CA ASN A 218 5.56 10.93 -12.64
C ASN A 218 6.70 11.70 -13.29
N ALA A 219 7.36 11.02 -14.22
CA ALA A 219 8.47 11.55 -15.00
C ALA A 219 8.14 12.84 -15.76
N ASP A 220 6.89 13.01 -16.21
CA ASP A 220 6.46 14.19 -16.98
C ASP A 220 6.33 15.43 -16.07
N VAL A 221 6.09 15.26 -14.77
CA VAL A 221 5.85 16.37 -13.82
C VAL A 221 7.08 16.68 -12.97
N PHE A 222 7.75 15.66 -12.42
CA PHE A 222 8.81 15.83 -11.41
C PHE A 222 10.19 15.30 -11.82
N SER A 223 10.33 14.68 -13.01
CA SER A 223 11.52 13.94 -13.50
C SER A 223 11.54 12.44 -13.14
N PRO A 224 12.05 11.54 -14.01
CA PRO A 224 12.09 10.08 -13.77
C PRO A 224 12.80 9.67 -12.47
N GLU A 225 13.73 10.48 -11.98
CA GLU A 225 14.55 10.19 -10.79
C GLU A 225 14.24 11.10 -9.61
N ALA A 226 13.10 11.80 -9.61
CA ALA A 226 12.74 12.77 -8.58
C ALA A 226 12.88 12.22 -7.14
N ALA A 227 12.27 11.07 -6.87
CA ALA A 227 12.34 10.42 -5.56
C ALA A 227 13.77 10.04 -5.17
N ALA A 228 14.55 9.51 -6.11
CA ALA A 228 15.95 9.15 -5.87
C ALA A 228 16.81 10.38 -5.59
N ARG A 229 16.62 11.47 -6.34
CA ARG A 229 17.31 12.74 -6.12
C ARG A 229 16.93 13.38 -4.79
N LEU A 230 15.64 13.39 -4.41
CA LEU A 230 15.20 13.92 -3.11
C LEU A 230 15.93 13.24 -1.95
N VAL A 231 16.12 11.92 -2.01
CA VAL A 231 16.83 11.15 -0.97
C VAL A 231 18.34 11.36 -1.07
N ASN A 232 18.93 11.18 -2.25
CA ASN A 232 20.38 11.21 -2.43
C ASN A 232 20.98 12.62 -2.24
N CYS A 233 20.23 13.68 -2.55
CA CYS A 233 20.64 15.07 -2.34
C CYS A 233 20.32 15.58 -0.92
N GLY A 234 19.79 14.73 -0.02
CA GLY A 234 19.52 15.10 1.36
C GLY A 234 18.34 16.05 1.56
N HIS A 235 17.39 16.10 0.62
CA HIS A 235 16.16 16.88 0.76
C HIS A 235 15.09 16.19 1.61
N ILE A 236 15.36 14.99 2.13
CA ILE A 236 14.46 14.21 2.98
C ILE A 236 15.11 13.96 4.35
N VAL A 237 14.33 14.14 5.43
CA VAL A 237 14.66 13.62 6.76
C VAL A 237 13.80 12.37 7.01
N PRO A 238 14.35 11.16 6.96
CA PRO A 238 13.59 9.97 7.28
C PRO A 238 13.35 9.93 8.79
N VAL A 239 12.08 9.89 9.19
CA VAL A 239 11.66 9.60 10.57
C VAL A 239 11.24 8.14 10.59
N LEU A 240 12.14 7.28 11.02
CA LEU A 240 11.99 5.83 11.01
C LEU A 240 11.27 5.36 12.27
N ASP A 241 9.99 5.03 12.14
CA ASP A 241 9.14 4.55 13.23
C ASP A 241 9.23 3.02 13.35
N GLY A 242 9.67 2.52 14.52
CA GLY A 242 9.51 1.12 14.90
C GLY A 242 10.60 0.15 14.45
N LEU A 243 11.86 0.34 14.86
CA LEU A 243 12.89 -0.70 14.69
C LEU A 243 12.49 -2.02 15.37
N ASP A 244 11.81 -1.94 16.53
CA ASP A 244 11.29 -3.10 17.28
C ASP A 244 10.15 -3.85 16.56
N GLU A 245 9.64 -3.33 15.45
CA GLU A 245 8.62 -4.00 14.64
C GLU A 245 9.21 -4.98 13.62
N MET A 246 10.53 -4.91 13.40
CA MET A 246 11.26 -5.85 12.56
C MET A 246 11.49 -7.17 13.31
N PRO A 247 11.69 -8.30 12.61
CA PRO A 247 12.18 -9.52 13.22
C PRO A 247 13.46 -9.28 14.04
N ALA A 248 13.52 -9.82 15.26
CA ALA A 248 14.60 -9.55 16.21
C ALA A 248 16.01 -9.84 15.66
N GLY A 249 16.15 -10.86 14.79
CA GLY A 249 17.42 -11.18 14.15
C GLY A 249 17.95 -10.11 13.20
N LEU A 250 17.10 -9.19 12.74
CA LEU A 250 17.49 -8.12 11.80
C LEU A 250 17.92 -6.84 12.52
N HIS A 251 17.63 -6.67 13.82
CA HIS A 251 17.90 -5.40 14.52
C HIS A 251 19.38 -5.00 14.52
N PRO A 252 20.35 -5.89 14.80
CA PRO A 252 21.77 -5.51 14.80
C PRO A 252 22.25 -5.09 13.40
N VAL A 253 21.84 -5.82 12.37
CA VAL A 253 22.20 -5.55 10.96
C VAL A 253 21.58 -4.24 10.48
N ALA A 254 20.35 -3.94 10.93
CA ALA A 254 19.68 -2.68 10.64
C ALA A 254 20.41 -1.46 11.25
N ILE A 255 20.81 -1.55 12.52
CA ILE A 255 21.57 -0.46 13.19
C ILE A 255 22.90 -0.22 12.46
N ASP A 256 23.62 -1.29 12.14
CA ASP A 256 24.89 -1.24 11.41
C ASP A 256 24.72 -0.67 9.98
N ALA A 257 23.67 -1.06 9.27
CA ALA A 257 23.34 -0.48 7.96
C ALA A 257 22.96 1.00 8.03
N ILE A 258 22.30 1.45 9.11
CA ILE A 258 21.97 2.86 9.34
C ILE A 258 23.23 3.67 9.69
N ASP A 259 24.14 3.12 10.49
CA ASP A 259 25.37 3.80 10.90
C ASP A 259 26.28 4.09 9.70
N ARG A 260 26.37 3.14 8.76
CA ARG A 260 27.16 3.26 7.51
C ARG A 260 26.73 4.38 6.56
N ILE A 261 25.56 4.96 6.74
CA ILE A 261 25.09 6.06 5.89
C ILE A 261 25.99 7.28 6.09
N ALA A 262 26.21 8.04 5.02
CA ALA A 262 27.09 9.20 4.99
C ALA A 262 26.96 10.10 6.26
N PRO A 263 28.08 10.41 6.94
CA PRO A 263 28.07 11.30 8.10
C PRO A 263 27.54 12.68 7.73
N GLY A 264 26.30 13.00 8.13
CA GLY A 264 25.62 14.25 7.76
C GLY A 264 24.23 14.07 7.17
N SER A 265 23.80 12.84 6.88
CA SER A 265 22.40 12.58 6.53
C SER A 265 21.50 12.66 7.79
N PRO A 266 20.55 13.60 7.85
CA PRO A 266 19.64 13.75 8.98
C PRO A 266 18.74 12.51 9.10
N LEU A 267 18.48 12.05 10.31
CA LEU A 267 17.68 10.85 10.57
C LEU A 267 17.09 10.87 11.97
N VAL A 268 15.85 10.39 12.10
CA VAL A 268 15.26 10.06 13.39
C VAL A 268 14.93 8.58 13.40
N LEU A 269 15.28 7.88 14.47
CA LEU A 269 14.97 6.47 14.67
C LEU A 269 14.20 6.30 15.97
N THR A 270 13.13 5.52 15.96
CA THR A 270 12.44 5.11 17.19
C THR A 270 12.61 3.62 17.42
N CYS A 271 12.81 3.23 18.68
CA CYS A 271 12.89 1.83 19.09
C CYS A 271 12.46 1.68 20.54
N ARG A 272 12.03 0.48 20.93
CA ARG A 272 11.89 0.16 22.35
C ARG A 272 13.26 0.05 23.03
N SER A 273 13.34 0.49 24.29
CA SER A 273 14.61 0.58 25.02
C SER A 273 15.29 -0.80 25.16
N ALA A 274 14.56 -1.85 25.52
CA ALA A 274 15.13 -3.17 25.75
C ALA A 274 15.65 -3.81 24.45
N GLU A 275 14.86 -3.72 23.38
CA GLU A 275 15.18 -4.25 22.05
C GLU A 275 16.39 -3.53 21.44
N TYR A 276 16.49 -2.20 21.58
CA TYR A 276 17.67 -1.45 21.12
C TYR A 276 18.94 -1.84 21.90
N VAL A 277 18.85 -1.96 23.23
CA VAL A 277 19.98 -2.39 24.06
C VAL A 277 20.44 -3.80 23.67
N ALA A 278 19.51 -4.73 23.49
CA ALA A 278 19.82 -6.09 23.07
C ALA A 278 20.49 -6.12 21.68
N ALA A 279 19.99 -5.31 20.75
CA ALA A 279 20.55 -5.21 19.40
C ALA A 279 21.98 -4.66 19.40
N VAL A 280 22.24 -3.58 20.16
CA VAL A 280 23.59 -3.01 20.33
C VAL A 280 24.53 -3.99 21.02
N ALA A 281 24.07 -4.66 22.09
CA ALA A 281 24.88 -5.64 22.80
C ALA A 281 25.25 -6.85 21.93
N THR A 282 24.35 -7.27 21.04
CA THR A 282 24.56 -8.40 20.12
C THR A 282 25.43 -8.01 18.92
N GLY A 283 25.18 -6.85 18.31
CA GLY A 283 25.87 -6.39 17.10
C GLY A 283 27.20 -5.69 17.36
N GLY A 284 27.41 -5.14 18.55
CA GLY A 284 28.59 -4.34 18.90
C GLY A 284 28.62 -2.92 18.31
N THR A 285 27.66 -2.57 17.46
CA THR A 285 27.58 -1.27 16.79
C THR A 285 26.57 -0.35 17.48
N VAL A 286 26.98 0.87 17.80
CA VAL A 286 26.10 1.99 18.18
C VAL A 286 26.02 2.99 17.02
N LEU A 287 24.92 3.74 16.91
CA LEU A 287 24.85 4.85 15.96
C LEU A 287 25.82 5.96 16.41
N SER A 288 26.97 6.01 15.75
CA SER A 288 28.18 6.74 16.13
C SER A 288 28.02 8.25 16.26
N THR A 289 27.01 8.82 15.63
CA THR A 289 26.77 10.27 15.53
C THR A 289 25.38 10.69 16.01
N ALA A 290 24.61 9.76 16.58
CA ALA A 290 23.24 10.02 17.00
C ALA A 290 23.14 10.37 18.48
N ALA A 291 22.36 11.41 18.80
CA ALA A 291 21.92 11.64 20.17
C ALA A 291 20.86 10.60 20.55
N VAL A 292 21.02 9.94 21.70
CA VAL A 292 20.05 8.95 22.19
C VAL A 292 19.31 9.54 23.39
N VAL A 293 18.00 9.73 23.23
CA VAL A 293 17.10 10.19 24.29
C VAL A 293 16.06 9.12 24.58
N GLU A 294 15.61 9.06 25.82
CA GLU A 294 14.65 8.08 26.33
C GLU A 294 13.45 8.82 26.92
N LEU A 295 12.26 8.46 26.43
CA LEU A 295 10.98 8.92 26.96
C LEU A 295 10.83 8.44 28.41
N GLN A 296 10.49 9.37 29.28
CA GLN A 296 10.28 9.12 30.70
C GLN A 296 8.83 8.68 30.95
N PRO A 297 8.59 7.90 32.02
CA PRO A 297 7.24 7.64 32.51
C PRO A 297 6.51 8.94 32.82
N VAL A 298 5.19 8.94 32.61
CA VAL A 298 4.35 10.11 32.86
C VAL A 298 4.20 10.31 34.36
N GLY A 299 4.46 11.52 34.82
CA GLY A 299 4.28 11.90 36.21
C GLY A 299 2.80 12.06 36.56
N VAL A 300 2.46 11.80 37.83
CA VAL A 300 1.09 11.94 38.34
C VAL A 300 0.50 13.35 38.06
N GLN A 301 1.31 14.40 38.15
CA GLN A 301 0.86 15.77 37.87
C GLN A 301 0.47 15.98 36.39
N GLU A 302 1.19 15.35 35.47
CA GLU A 302 0.88 15.41 34.04
C GLU A 302 -0.43 14.66 33.74
N VAL A 303 -0.65 13.51 34.39
CA VAL A 303 -1.92 12.76 34.33
C VAL A 303 -3.09 13.60 34.87
N ILE A 304 -2.92 14.23 36.05
CA ILE A 304 -3.94 15.10 36.65
C ILE A 304 -4.31 16.25 35.70
N THR A 305 -3.30 16.90 35.13
CA THR A 305 -3.48 18.00 34.17
C THR A 305 -4.24 17.53 32.94
N PHE A 306 -3.85 16.39 32.38
CA PHE A 306 -4.45 15.80 31.19
C PHE A 306 -5.92 15.38 31.39
N LEU A 307 -6.26 14.76 32.52
CA LEU A 307 -7.64 14.36 32.84
C LEU A 307 -8.53 15.57 33.17
N SER A 308 -7.97 16.61 33.78
CA SER A 308 -8.69 17.84 34.14
C SER A 308 -8.98 18.75 32.95
N ALA A 309 -8.27 18.58 31.83
CA ALA A 309 -8.35 19.47 30.66
C ALA A 309 -9.71 19.42 29.90
N GLY A 310 -10.66 18.56 30.32
CA GLY A 310 -12.01 18.45 29.76
C GLY A 310 -13.05 19.45 30.31
N GLY A 311 -12.67 20.39 31.18
CA GLY A 311 -13.55 21.38 31.81
C GLY A 311 -14.18 20.93 33.13
N MET A 312 -14.95 21.81 33.79
CA MET A 312 -15.45 21.61 35.17
C MET A 312 -16.30 20.33 35.36
N ALA A 313 -17.12 19.96 34.38
CA ALA A 313 -17.92 18.73 34.44
C ALA A 313 -17.06 17.45 34.38
N GLY A 314 -15.93 17.50 33.65
CA GLY A 314 -14.93 16.43 33.65
C GLY A 314 -14.16 16.38 34.97
N ALA A 315 -13.73 17.54 35.48
CA ALA A 315 -12.98 17.62 36.74
C ALA A 315 -13.75 17.05 37.94
N ASN A 316 -15.06 17.29 38.02
CA ASN A 316 -15.91 16.73 39.08
C ASN A 316 -16.06 15.20 38.98
N ARG A 317 -16.16 14.64 37.75
CA ARG A 317 -16.21 13.19 37.54
C ARG A 317 -14.91 12.51 37.91
N TRP A 318 -13.79 13.12 37.57
CA TRP A 318 -12.47 12.58 37.92
C TRP A 318 -12.09 12.84 39.38
N ALA A 319 -12.87 13.60 40.16
CA ALA A 319 -12.48 14.07 41.49
C ALA A 319 -11.97 12.95 42.42
N ALA A 320 -12.69 11.83 42.53
CA ALA A 320 -12.28 10.70 43.36
C ALA A 320 -10.93 10.11 42.91
N VAL A 321 -10.76 9.94 41.60
CA VAL A 321 -9.51 9.42 41.00
C VAL A 321 -8.36 10.43 41.16
N LEU A 322 -8.60 11.71 40.95
CA LEU A 322 -7.59 12.76 41.10
C LEU A 322 -7.15 12.92 42.55
N THR A 323 -8.08 12.81 43.51
CA THR A 323 -7.76 12.82 44.94
C THR A 323 -6.92 11.58 45.29
N HIS A 324 -7.35 10.39 44.86
CA HIS A 324 -6.60 9.17 45.11
C HIS A 324 -5.17 9.21 44.53
N LEU A 325 -5.00 9.72 43.31
CA LEU A 325 -3.68 9.87 42.68
C LEU A 325 -2.76 10.83 43.45
N ARG A 326 -3.31 11.86 44.11
CA ARG A 326 -2.54 12.78 44.95
C ARG A 326 -2.15 12.17 46.30
N GLU A 327 -3.02 11.34 46.87
CA GLU A 327 -2.80 10.69 48.17
C GLU A 327 -1.91 9.46 48.06
N VAL A 328 -2.08 8.67 47.00
CA VAL A 328 -1.38 7.39 46.76
C VAL A 328 -0.68 7.46 45.40
N SER A 329 0.49 8.09 45.38
CA SER A 329 1.27 8.31 44.15
C SER A 329 1.97 7.06 43.60
N ASP A 330 2.10 6.01 44.42
CA ASP A 330 2.81 4.75 44.08
C ASP A 330 1.86 3.53 44.02
N GLY A 331 0.54 3.77 43.96
CA GLY A 331 -0.46 2.70 43.88
C GLY A 331 -0.56 2.07 42.49
N PRO A 332 -1.27 0.93 42.35
CA PRO A 332 -1.46 0.23 41.07
C PRO A 332 -2.00 1.12 39.94
N LEU A 333 -2.90 2.04 40.28
CA LEU A 333 -3.47 3.00 39.34
C LEU A 333 -2.44 4.02 38.87
N ALA A 334 -1.63 4.58 39.77
CA ALA A 334 -0.58 5.51 39.41
C ALA A 334 0.50 4.83 38.55
N GLU A 335 0.86 3.59 38.88
CA GLU A 335 1.79 2.79 38.08
C GLU A 335 1.24 2.52 36.68
N ALA A 336 -0.05 2.17 36.55
CA ALA A 336 -0.70 2.00 35.25
C ALA A 336 -0.70 3.31 34.43
N LEU A 337 -1.08 4.44 35.05
CA LEU A 337 -1.19 5.73 34.38
C LEU A 337 0.16 6.42 34.09
N SER A 338 1.26 5.88 34.61
CA SER A 338 2.61 6.25 34.16
C SER A 338 2.84 5.94 32.67
N SER A 339 2.04 5.03 32.09
CA SER A 339 2.03 4.76 30.65
C SER A 339 1.12 5.74 29.90
N PRO A 340 1.64 6.52 28.93
CA PRO A 340 0.83 7.38 28.05
C PRO A 340 -0.32 6.63 27.36
N LEU A 341 -0.10 5.37 26.99
CA LEU A 341 -1.10 4.51 26.39
C LEU A 341 -2.28 4.30 27.33
N LEU A 342 -2.03 3.85 28.56
CA LEU A 342 -3.10 3.54 29.52
C LEU A 342 -3.85 4.80 29.93
N THR A 343 -3.16 5.93 30.08
CA THR A 343 -3.79 7.23 30.33
C THR A 343 -4.68 7.69 29.17
N ALA A 344 -4.27 7.45 27.92
CA ALA A 344 -5.11 7.73 26.76
C ALA A 344 -6.31 6.78 26.64
N LEU A 345 -6.13 5.48 26.94
CA LEU A 345 -7.21 4.48 26.95
C LEU A 345 -8.22 4.78 28.06
N LEU A 346 -7.75 5.12 29.26
CA LEU A 346 -8.58 5.54 30.39
C LEU A 346 -9.53 6.66 29.96
N ARG A 347 -8.99 7.74 29.37
CA ARG A 347 -9.81 8.85 28.89
C ARG A 347 -10.83 8.40 27.84
N ALA A 348 -10.42 7.52 26.92
CA ALA A 348 -11.30 7.03 25.85
C ALA A 348 -12.44 6.12 26.36
N VAL A 349 -12.16 5.25 27.34
CA VAL A 349 -13.14 4.33 27.94
C VAL A 349 -14.17 5.10 28.76
N TYR A 350 -13.72 6.01 29.64
CA TYR A 350 -14.60 6.78 30.52
C TYR A 350 -15.07 8.12 29.91
N THR A 351 -14.99 8.26 28.59
CA THR A 351 -15.56 9.44 27.91
C THR A 351 -17.08 9.53 28.14
N ASP A 352 -17.79 8.39 28.20
CA ASP A 352 -19.24 8.33 28.45
C ASP A 352 -19.59 8.92 29.82
N PRO A 353 -20.48 9.93 29.91
CA PRO A 353 -21.00 10.44 31.18
C PRO A 353 -21.61 9.40 32.11
N ALA A 354 -22.14 8.29 31.58
CA ALA A 354 -22.74 7.22 32.39
C ALA A 354 -21.71 6.30 33.06
N ALA A 355 -20.46 6.29 32.59
CA ALA A 355 -19.40 5.47 33.17
C ALA A 355 -18.74 6.21 34.35
N ASP A 356 -18.66 5.55 35.50
CA ASP A 356 -18.04 6.11 36.70
C ASP A 356 -16.56 5.67 36.83
N PRO A 357 -15.58 6.58 36.69
CA PRO A 357 -14.17 6.23 36.83
C PRO A 357 -13.76 5.83 38.25
N ALA A 358 -14.59 6.09 39.27
CA ALA A 358 -14.31 5.67 40.64
C ALA A 358 -14.25 4.14 40.80
N GLU A 359 -14.79 3.35 39.87
CA GLU A 359 -14.68 1.90 39.92
C GLU A 359 -13.25 1.38 39.91
N LEU A 360 -12.31 2.14 39.32
CA LEU A 360 -10.89 1.79 39.27
C LEU A 360 -10.19 1.84 40.64
N LEU A 361 -10.86 2.43 41.64
CA LEU A 361 -10.37 2.52 43.01
C LEU A 361 -10.75 1.28 43.83
N ASP A 362 -11.55 0.35 43.29
CA ASP A 362 -11.94 -0.89 43.97
C ASP A 362 -10.76 -1.88 44.00
N PRO A 363 -10.13 -2.12 45.17
CA PRO A 363 -8.97 -2.99 45.29
C PRO A 363 -9.31 -4.48 45.09
N ALA A 364 -10.58 -4.88 45.26
CA ALA A 364 -11.00 -6.26 45.02
C ALA A 364 -11.10 -6.58 43.52
N ARG A 365 -11.46 -5.57 42.71
CA ARG A 365 -11.54 -5.70 41.24
C ARG A 365 -10.19 -5.42 40.57
N PHE A 366 -9.42 -4.47 41.10
CA PHE A 366 -8.17 -3.99 40.51
C PHE A 366 -7.01 -4.04 41.52
N PRO A 367 -6.53 -5.25 41.88
CA PRO A 367 -5.47 -5.40 42.88
C PRO A 367 -4.09 -4.96 42.40
N ASP A 368 -3.85 -4.99 41.08
CA ASP A 368 -2.55 -4.69 40.48
C ASP A 368 -2.68 -3.91 39.16
N ARG A 369 -1.54 -3.45 38.65
CA ARG A 369 -1.44 -2.75 37.37
C ARG A 369 -1.95 -3.58 36.19
N CYS A 370 -1.74 -4.89 36.21
CA CYS A 370 -2.09 -5.79 35.10
C CYS A 370 -3.62 -5.91 34.96
N ALA A 371 -4.34 -5.94 36.08
CA ALA A 371 -5.80 -5.95 36.12
C ALA A 371 -6.38 -4.65 35.53
N ILE A 372 -5.79 -3.50 35.87
CA ILE A 372 -6.18 -2.20 35.30
C ILE A 372 -5.88 -2.16 33.80
N GLU A 373 -4.67 -2.55 33.37
CA GLU A 373 -4.29 -2.61 31.95
C GLU A 373 -5.25 -3.50 31.14
N SER A 374 -5.54 -4.71 31.66
CA SER A 374 -6.43 -5.66 31.00
C SER A 374 -7.85 -5.12 30.86
N HIS A 375 -8.39 -4.51 31.92
CA HIS A 375 -9.72 -3.87 31.88
C HIS A 375 -9.79 -2.74 30.86
N LEU A 376 -8.79 -1.84 30.85
CA LEU A 376 -8.77 -0.72 29.91
C LEU A 376 -8.65 -1.20 28.46
N LEU A 377 -7.88 -2.26 28.18
CA LEU A 377 -7.75 -2.84 26.85
C LEU A 377 -9.06 -3.54 26.41
N GLU A 378 -9.70 -4.28 27.30
CA GLU A 378 -10.95 -4.99 27.03
C GLU A 378 -12.12 -4.03 26.82
N ALA A 379 -12.25 -3.01 27.69
CA ALA A 379 -13.32 -2.02 27.64
C ALA A 379 -13.16 -1.01 26.50
N PHE A 380 -11.95 -0.86 25.94
CA PHE A 380 -11.66 0.13 24.89
C PHE A 380 -12.57 -0.05 23.68
N VAL A 381 -12.54 -1.20 23.00
CA VAL A 381 -13.29 -1.40 21.74
C VAL A 381 -14.80 -1.19 21.95
N PRO A 382 -15.46 -1.81 22.96
CA PRO A 382 -16.87 -1.55 23.24
C PRO A 382 -17.18 -0.06 23.45
N ALA A 383 -16.38 0.64 24.26
CA ALA A 383 -16.59 2.05 24.58
C ALA A 383 -16.53 2.94 23.32
N VAL A 384 -15.53 2.75 22.46
CA VAL A 384 -15.40 3.58 21.24
C VAL A 384 -16.50 3.30 20.22
N TYR A 385 -17.06 2.09 20.17
CA TYR A 385 -18.14 1.73 19.23
C TYR A 385 -19.53 2.10 19.75
N ALA A 386 -19.74 2.13 21.06
CA ALA A 386 -21.03 2.49 21.65
C ALA A 386 -21.28 4.01 21.60
N HIS A 387 -20.26 4.85 21.84
CA HIS A 387 -20.50 6.27 22.15
C HIS A 387 -19.82 7.29 21.21
N ARG A 388 -18.76 6.91 20.48
CA ARG A 388 -18.08 7.85 19.57
C ARG A 388 -18.83 7.91 18.24
N LEU A 389 -19.60 8.96 17.95
CA LEU A 389 -20.00 9.19 16.56
C LEU A 389 -18.74 9.58 15.77
N PRO A 390 -18.39 8.87 14.68
CA PRO A 390 -17.25 9.28 13.87
C PRO A 390 -17.56 10.67 13.27
N PRO A 391 -16.55 11.56 13.15
CA PRO A 391 -16.75 12.85 12.52
C PRO A 391 -17.34 12.69 11.11
N PRO A 392 -18.25 13.61 10.69
CA PRO A 392 -18.86 13.54 9.36
C PRO A 392 -17.80 13.58 8.26
N MET A 393 -18.03 12.85 7.16
CA MET A 393 -17.13 12.86 6.00
C MET A 393 -17.12 14.26 5.39
N VAL A 394 -15.93 14.88 5.26
CA VAL A 394 -15.77 16.18 4.58
C VAL A 394 -16.07 16.07 3.08
N GLU A 395 -15.85 14.89 2.48
CA GLU A 395 -16.13 14.64 1.05
C GLU A 395 -17.20 13.56 0.85
N GLY A 396 -18.48 13.95 0.84
CA GLY A 396 -19.55 13.11 0.31
C GLY A 396 -20.93 13.45 0.87
N LEU A 397 -21.79 13.98 0.00
CA LEU A 397 -23.22 14.18 0.22
C LEU A 397 -23.86 12.93 0.87
N GLY A 398 -24.36 13.08 2.10
CA GLY A 398 -25.50 12.31 2.62
C GLY A 398 -25.28 10.87 3.11
N ALA A 399 -24.06 10.37 3.32
CA ALA A 399 -23.89 9.03 3.89
C ALA A 399 -24.07 9.05 5.42
N THR A 400 -25.21 8.56 5.91
CA THR A 400 -25.43 8.30 7.34
C THR A 400 -24.32 7.40 7.90
N PRO A 401 -23.72 7.72 9.07
CA PRO A 401 -22.71 6.87 9.67
C PRO A 401 -23.35 5.54 10.05
N LEU A 402 -22.90 4.46 9.40
CA LEU A 402 -23.30 3.10 9.76
C LEU A 402 -22.84 2.83 11.19
N ARG A 403 -23.79 2.62 12.10
CA ARG A 403 -23.48 2.17 13.46
C ARG A 403 -23.17 0.68 13.41
N TYR A 404 -21.93 0.33 13.72
CA TYR A 404 -21.57 -1.05 14.00
C TYR A 404 -21.80 -1.31 15.49
N SER A 405 -22.48 -2.41 15.81
CA SER A 405 -22.59 -2.87 17.20
C SER A 405 -21.21 -3.27 17.74
N PRO A 406 -20.96 -3.09 19.05
CA PRO A 406 -19.64 -3.33 19.66
C PRO A 406 -19.19 -4.79 19.56
N GLU A 407 -20.11 -5.75 19.74
CA GLU A 407 -19.80 -7.18 19.71
C GLU A 407 -19.26 -7.70 18.37
N PRO A 408 -19.93 -7.46 17.22
CA PRO A 408 -19.35 -7.74 15.91
C PRO A 408 -18.01 -7.03 15.66
N ALA A 409 -17.90 -5.76 16.06
CA ALA A 409 -16.68 -4.98 15.86
C ALA A 409 -15.47 -5.60 16.59
N ARG A 410 -15.66 -6.00 17.86
CA ARG A 410 -14.62 -6.69 18.64
C ARG A 410 -14.19 -7.99 17.98
N ARG A 411 -15.15 -8.83 17.55
CA ARG A 411 -14.84 -10.11 16.86
C ARG A 411 -14.06 -9.91 15.57
N TRP A 412 -14.42 -8.95 14.74
CA TRP A 412 -13.71 -8.67 13.49
C TRP A 412 -12.30 -8.12 13.74
N LEU A 413 -12.13 -7.25 14.74
CA LEU A 413 -10.81 -6.72 15.11
C LEU A 413 -9.92 -7.82 15.70
N ALA A 414 -10.46 -8.71 16.54
CA ALA A 414 -9.75 -9.87 17.08
C ALA A 414 -9.28 -10.81 15.96
N PHE A 415 -10.15 -11.09 14.98
CA PHE A 415 -9.77 -11.88 13.81
C PHE A 415 -8.62 -11.23 13.02
N LEU A 416 -8.71 -9.91 12.76
CA LEU A 416 -7.65 -9.17 12.06
C LEU A 416 -6.34 -9.17 12.85
N ALA A 417 -6.39 -8.96 14.18
CA ALA A 417 -5.23 -8.98 15.05
C ALA A 417 -4.52 -10.35 15.03
N GLY A 418 -5.28 -11.44 15.16
CA GLY A 418 -4.76 -12.80 15.07
C GLY A 418 -4.18 -13.15 13.70
N HIS A 419 -4.83 -12.69 12.61
CA HIS A 419 -4.32 -12.87 11.25
C HIS A 419 -2.96 -12.17 11.05
N LEU A 420 -2.84 -10.93 11.52
CA LEU A 420 -1.59 -10.16 11.45
C LEU A 420 -0.48 -10.81 12.29
N GLN A 421 -0.80 -11.30 13.49
CA GLN A 421 0.17 -11.98 14.36
C GLN A 421 0.68 -13.30 13.73
N GLN A 422 -0.21 -14.10 13.12
CA GLN A 422 0.18 -15.33 12.41
C GLN A 422 1.15 -15.08 11.25
N HIS A 423 1.00 -13.94 10.56
CA HIS A 423 1.87 -13.56 9.44
C HIS A 423 3.07 -12.71 9.86
N GLN A 424 3.29 -12.52 11.16
CA GLN A 424 4.38 -11.71 11.74
C GLN A 424 4.49 -10.31 11.11
N THR A 425 3.35 -9.68 10.84
CA THR A 425 3.28 -8.35 10.25
C THR A 425 2.34 -7.47 11.04
N ARG A 426 2.63 -6.17 11.13
CA ARG A 426 1.72 -5.17 11.70
C ARG A 426 0.89 -4.46 10.62
N ASP A 427 1.23 -4.68 9.35
CA ASP A 427 0.63 -3.98 8.21
C ASP A 427 -0.57 -4.73 7.68
N LEU A 428 -1.76 -4.17 7.89
CA LEU A 428 -2.98 -4.62 7.24
C LEU A 428 -3.08 -4.01 5.83
N ALA A 429 -2.37 -4.64 4.91
CA ALA A 429 -2.52 -4.41 3.49
C ALA A 429 -3.76 -5.16 2.95
N TRP A 430 -4.77 -4.42 2.48
CA TRP A 430 -6.01 -5.05 1.98
C TRP A 430 -5.75 -6.03 0.83
N TRP A 431 -4.75 -5.76 -0.02
CA TRP A 431 -4.36 -6.65 -1.10
C TRP A 431 -3.71 -7.95 -0.62
N GLN A 432 -3.18 -8.00 0.61
CA GLN A 432 -2.58 -9.19 1.20
C GLN A 432 -3.57 -10.10 1.94
N LEU A 433 -4.85 -9.70 2.04
CA LEU A 433 -5.89 -10.50 2.71
C LEU A 433 -6.06 -11.91 2.12
N HIS A 434 -5.61 -12.14 0.89
CA HIS A 434 -5.56 -13.44 0.24
C HIS A 434 -4.61 -14.45 0.89
N ARG A 435 -3.73 -14.01 1.81
CA ARG A 435 -2.86 -14.88 2.61
C ARG A 435 -3.62 -15.74 3.62
N VAL A 436 -4.91 -15.46 3.84
CA VAL A 436 -5.82 -16.34 4.60
C VAL A 436 -5.93 -17.73 3.96
N PHE A 437 -5.74 -17.84 2.64
CA PHE A 437 -5.71 -19.13 1.96
C PHE A 437 -4.29 -19.71 1.94
N SER A 438 -4.17 -21.01 2.23
CA SER A 438 -2.89 -21.72 2.08
C SER A 438 -2.38 -21.65 0.63
N PRO A 439 -1.07 -21.80 0.37
CA PRO A 439 -0.53 -21.77 -0.99
C PRO A 439 -1.21 -22.77 -1.95
N SER A 440 -1.62 -23.93 -1.44
CA SER A 440 -2.38 -24.93 -2.19
C SER A 440 -3.84 -24.53 -2.39
N GLY A 441 -4.47 -23.90 -1.38
CA GLY A 441 -5.81 -23.33 -1.51
C GLY A 441 -5.88 -22.21 -2.55
N ARG A 442 -4.85 -21.34 -2.61
CA ARG A 442 -4.75 -20.32 -3.67
C ARG A 442 -4.63 -20.93 -5.06
N ARG A 443 -3.81 -21.98 -5.21
CA ARG A 443 -3.71 -22.71 -6.50
C ARG A 443 -5.03 -23.38 -6.87
N ALA A 444 -5.74 -23.99 -5.93
CA ALA A 444 -7.05 -24.59 -6.18
C ALA A 444 -8.11 -23.55 -6.56
N ILE A 445 -8.14 -22.39 -5.89
CA ILE A 445 -9.02 -21.28 -6.24
C ILE A 445 -8.63 -20.73 -7.62
N GLY A 446 -7.35 -20.49 -7.88
CA GLY A 446 -6.86 -20.04 -9.19
C GLY A 446 -7.22 -21.02 -10.30
N LEU A 447 -7.10 -22.32 -10.06
CA LEU A 447 -7.50 -23.39 -10.98
C LEU A 447 -9.01 -23.41 -11.22
N LEU A 448 -9.81 -23.33 -10.16
CA LEU A 448 -11.27 -23.32 -10.27
C LEU A 448 -11.75 -22.07 -11.01
N LEU A 449 -11.19 -20.90 -10.70
CA LEU A 449 -11.48 -19.65 -11.41
C LEU A 449 -11.02 -19.72 -12.87
N GLY A 450 -9.84 -20.30 -13.12
CA GLY A 450 -9.29 -20.54 -14.45
C GLY A 450 -10.19 -21.45 -15.28
N LEU A 451 -10.57 -22.62 -14.76
CA LEU A 451 -11.46 -23.58 -15.42
C LEU A 451 -12.85 -23.00 -15.68
N MET A 452 -13.43 -22.31 -14.70
CA MET A 452 -14.72 -21.62 -14.89
C MET A 452 -14.62 -20.57 -16.00
N SER A 453 -13.53 -19.79 -16.04
CA SER A 453 -13.31 -18.80 -17.10
C SER A 453 -13.12 -19.44 -18.47
N GLY A 454 -12.35 -20.52 -18.50
CA GLY A 454 -12.06 -21.30 -19.69
C GLY A 454 -13.31 -21.95 -20.26
N LEU A 455 -14.16 -22.52 -19.41
CA LEU A 455 -15.42 -23.11 -19.82
C LEU A 455 -16.37 -22.07 -20.42
N VAL A 456 -16.52 -20.90 -19.78
CA VAL A 456 -17.39 -19.84 -20.31
C VAL A 456 -16.83 -19.25 -21.62
N ALA A 457 -15.51 -19.09 -21.72
CA ALA A 457 -14.84 -18.67 -22.97
C ALA A 457 -15.03 -19.71 -24.09
N GLY A 458 -14.88 -20.98 -23.74
CA GLY A 458 -15.03 -22.11 -24.65
C GLY A 458 -16.46 -22.26 -25.17
N LEU A 459 -17.47 -22.04 -24.31
CA LEU A 459 -18.87 -21.97 -24.73
C LEU A 459 -19.12 -20.80 -25.69
N GLY A 460 -18.48 -19.64 -25.48
CA GLY A 460 -18.58 -18.49 -26.38
C GLY A 460 -17.98 -18.76 -27.77
N VAL A 461 -16.79 -19.36 -27.84
CA VAL A 461 -16.15 -19.78 -29.10
C VAL A 461 -16.93 -20.92 -29.76
N GLY A 462 -17.51 -21.81 -28.96
CA GLY A 462 -18.28 -22.97 -29.41
C GLY A 462 -19.52 -22.60 -30.22
N VAL A 463 -20.11 -21.42 -29.99
CA VAL A 463 -21.24 -20.89 -30.77
C VAL A 463 -20.85 -20.57 -32.22
N GLY A 464 -19.58 -20.23 -32.49
CA GLY A 464 -19.12 -19.83 -33.83
C GLY A 464 -18.30 -20.88 -34.60
N VAL A 465 -17.61 -21.77 -33.89
CA VAL A 465 -16.64 -22.72 -34.45
C VAL A 465 -17.01 -24.19 -34.16
N GLY A 466 -18.02 -24.42 -33.30
CA GLY A 466 -18.46 -25.75 -32.86
C GLY A 466 -18.18 -26.00 -31.38
N LEU A 467 -19.19 -26.52 -30.66
CA LEU A 467 -19.17 -26.65 -29.20
C LEU A 467 -18.01 -27.51 -28.69
N GLU A 468 -17.67 -28.58 -29.40
CA GLU A 468 -16.59 -29.50 -29.03
C GLU A 468 -15.22 -28.81 -29.03
N VAL A 469 -14.89 -28.10 -30.11
CA VAL A 469 -13.63 -27.36 -30.27
C VAL A 469 -13.57 -26.19 -29.29
N GLY A 470 -14.69 -25.48 -29.12
CA GLY A 470 -14.80 -24.36 -28.18
C GLY A 470 -14.56 -24.80 -26.72
N VAL A 471 -15.28 -25.81 -26.24
CA VAL A 471 -15.14 -26.30 -24.85
C VAL A 471 -13.76 -26.89 -24.61
N ALA A 472 -13.20 -27.66 -25.54
CA ALA A 472 -11.86 -28.24 -25.40
C ALA A 472 -10.76 -27.16 -25.30
N ALA A 473 -10.78 -26.17 -26.20
CA ALA A 473 -9.84 -25.05 -26.17
C ALA A 473 -10.04 -24.19 -24.91
N GLY A 474 -11.29 -23.97 -24.50
CA GLY A 474 -11.66 -23.24 -23.30
C GLY A 474 -11.13 -23.91 -22.02
N VAL A 475 -11.39 -25.19 -21.83
CA VAL A 475 -10.93 -25.95 -20.66
C VAL A 475 -9.39 -26.03 -20.62
N ALA A 476 -8.73 -26.28 -21.76
CA ALA A 476 -7.27 -26.31 -21.83
C ALA A 476 -6.64 -24.94 -21.48
N GLY A 477 -7.18 -23.85 -22.03
CA GLY A 477 -6.75 -22.49 -21.72
C GLY A 477 -7.01 -22.08 -20.27
N GLY A 478 -8.18 -22.45 -19.74
CA GLY A 478 -8.56 -22.20 -18.34
C GLY A 478 -7.71 -22.96 -17.33
N PHE A 479 -7.36 -24.21 -17.64
CA PHE A 479 -6.46 -25.04 -16.83
C PHE A 479 -5.04 -24.44 -16.81
N GLY A 480 -4.49 -24.09 -17.98
CA GLY A 480 -3.17 -23.46 -18.09
C GLY A 480 -3.07 -22.13 -17.36
N ALA A 481 -4.08 -21.26 -17.52
CA ALA A 481 -4.14 -19.99 -16.81
C ALA A 481 -4.27 -20.18 -15.28
N GLY A 482 -5.07 -21.15 -14.85
CA GLY A 482 -5.27 -21.46 -13.44
C GLY A 482 -4.03 -21.98 -12.72
N LEU A 483 -3.14 -22.69 -13.42
CA LEU A 483 -1.84 -23.14 -12.90
C LEU A 483 -0.85 -21.99 -12.72
N VAL A 484 -0.92 -20.95 -13.56
CA VAL A 484 0.00 -19.79 -13.57
C VAL A 484 -0.56 -18.60 -12.77
N ALA A 485 -1.81 -18.67 -12.30
CA ALA A 485 -2.46 -17.62 -11.52
C ALA A 485 -1.77 -17.40 -10.16
N VAL A 486 -0.84 -16.44 -10.13
CA VAL A 486 -0.19 -15.95 -8.91
C VAL A 486 -0.75 -14.57 -8.57
N PRO A 487 -1.21 -14.33 -7.32
CA PRO A 487 -1.61 -13.00 -6.89
C PRO A 487 -0.45 -12.01 -7.07
N PRO A 488 -0.66 -10.83 -7.68
CA PRO A 488 0.40 -9.84 -7.81
C PRO A 488 0.85 -9.34 -6.43
N PRO A 489 2.14 -9.02 -6.24
CA PRO A 489 2.66 -8.60 -4.95
C PRO A 489 2.17 -7.21 -4.51
N HIS A 490 1.81 -6.32 -5.45
CA HIS A 490 1.42 -4.94 -5.17
C HIS A 490 0.24 -4.46 -6.06
N PRO A 491 -0.65 -3.57 -5.58
CA PRO A 491 -1.70 -2.95 -6.37
C PRO A 491 -1.13 -2.02 -7.44
N LEU A 492 -1.76 -1.95 -8.62
CA LEU A 492 -1.37 -1.01 -9.67
C LEU A 492 -2.00 0.36 -9.40
N TYR A 493 -1.16 1.40 -9.40
CA TYR A 493 -1.60 2.79 -9.30
C TYR A 493 -2.01 3.31 -10.68
N ALA A 494 -3.18 3.92 -10.78
CA ALA A 494 -3.61 4.65 -11.97
C ALA A 494 -4.38 5.90 -11.61
N ASN A 495 -4.23 6.94 -12.43
CA ASN A 495 -4.96 8.18 -12.34
C ASN A 495 -6.23 8.12 -13.20
N LEU A 496 -7.38 8.55 -12.65
CA LEU A 496 -8.63 8.74 -13.41
C LEU A 496 -9.09 10.22 -13.47
N ARG A 497 -8.17 11.18 -13.49
CA ARG A 497 -8.57 12.58 -13.68
C ARG A 497 -8.66 12.88 -15.18
N LEU A 498 -9.91 13.09 -15.66
CA LEU A 498 -10.24 13.35 -17.07
C LEU A 498 -9.69 14.69 -17.62
N ARG A 499 -9.34 15.66 -16.76
CA ARG A 499 -8.75 16.93 -17.18
C ARG A 499 -7.26 16.75 -17.49
N GLY A 500 -6.92 16.71 -18.79
CA GLY A 500 -5.55 16.50 -19.31
C GLY A 500 -5.32 15.12 -19.92
N GLY A 501 -6.20 14.15 -19.62
CA GLY A 501 -6.07 12.74 -20.02
C GLY A 501 -6.08 12.50 -21.53
N LEU A 502 -6.73 13.34 -22.33
CA LEU A 502 -6.75 13.18 -23.80
C LEU A 502 -5.38 13.42 -24.44
N ARG A 503 -4.57 14.37 -23.91
CA ARG A 503 -3.21 14.63 -24.42
C ARG A 503 -2.25 13.50 -24.05
N SER A 504 -2.34 12.97 -22.83
CA SER A 504 -1.52 11.82 -22.41
C SER A 504 -1.94 10.53 -23.13
N PHE A 505 -3.24 10.31 -23.34
CA PHE A 505 -3.75 9.22 -24.17
C PHE A 505 -3.23 9.32 -25.61
N GLY A 506 -3.28 10.50 -26.22
CA GLY A 506 -2.73 10.75 -27.56
C GLY A 506 -1.24 10.40 -27.68
N ARG A 507 -0.41 10.73 -26.67
CA ARG A 507 1.01 10.34 -26.62
C ARG A 507 1.21 8.82 -26.53
N LYS A 508 0.31 8.08 -25.88
CA LYS A 508 0.39 6.61 -25.73
C LYS A 508 -0.28 5.84 -26.87
N LEU A 509 -1.05 6.52 -27.72
CA LEU A 509 -1.77 5.97 -28.86
C LEU A 509 -0.81 5.45 -29.94
N VAL A 510 0.24 6.21 -30.26
CA VAL A 510 1.25 5.85 -31.26
C VAL A 510 2.01 4.56 -30.89
N PRO A 511 2.65 4.43 -29.71
CA PRO A 511 3.34 3.19 -29.35
C PRO A 511 2.36 2.02 -29.15
N GLY A 512 1.13 2.28 -28.68
CA GLY A 512 0.09 1.26 -28.58
C GLY A 512 -0.31 0.69 -29.93
N LEU A 513 -0.66 1.54 -30.89
CA LEU A 513 -0.98 1.15 -32.25
C LEU A 513 0.19 0.44 -32.95
N ALA A 514 1.42 0.90 -32.74
CA ALA A 514 2.60 0.25 -33.32
C ALA A 514 2.74 -1.21 -32.86
N VAL A 515 2.57 -1.47 -31.55
CA VAL A 515 2.60 -2.84 -31.00
C VAL A 515 1.44 -3.68 -31.54
N GLY A 516 0.23 -3.12 -31.58
CA GLY A 516 -0.95 -3.80 -32.10
C GLY A 516 -0.83 -4.16 -33.58
N LEU A 517 -0.37 -3.22 -34.41
CA LEU A 517 -0.12 -3.44 -35.83
C LEU A 517 0.99 -4.46 -36.08
N MET A 518 2.04 -4.49 -35.24
CA MET A 518 3.08 -5.53 -35.30
C MET A 518 2.54 -6.92 -34.96
N MET A 519 1.77 -7.05 -33.86
CA MET A 519 1.15 -8.33 -33.50
C MET A 519 0.14 -8.78 -34.57
N GLY A 520 -0.60 -7.84 -35.15
CA GLY A 520 -1.45 -8.07 -36.31
C GLY A 520 -0.62 -8.61 -37.48
N ALA A 521 0.37 -7.87 -37.98
CA ALA A 521 1.20 -8.31 -39.10
C ALA A 521 1.82 -9.71 -38.88
N GLY A 522 2.30 -10.01 -37.66
CA GLY A 522 2.80 -11.35 -37.31
C GLY A 522 1.73 -12.44 -37.39
N ALA A 523 0.52 -12.18 -36.85
CA ALA A 523 -0.61 -13.10 -36.95
C ALA A 523 -1.07 -13.29 -38.40
N LEU A 524 -1.04 -12.24 -39.23
CA LEU A 524 -1.39 -12.29 -40.65
C LEU A 524 -0.43 -13.21 -41.41
N CYS A 525 0.87 -13.06 -41.16
CA CYS A 525 1.90 -13.90 -41.76
C CYS A 525 1.73 -15.36 -41.33
N ALA A 526 1.47 -15.63 -40.04
CA ALA A 526 1.24 -16.99 -39.54
C ALA A 526 -0.02 -17.63 -40.16
N PHE A 527 -1.10 -16.86 -40.31
CA PHE A 527 -2.37 -17.33 -40.88
C PHE A 527 -2.29 -17.54 -42.40
N ALA A 528 -1.63 -16.63 -43.13
CA ALA A 528 -1.41 -16.75 -44.57
C ALA A 528 -0.56 -17.98 -44.92
N VAL A 529 0.40 -18.35 -44.05
CA VAL A 529 1.18 -19.58 -44.17
C VAL A 529 0.33 -20.82 -43.90
N ALA A 530 -0.57 -20.79 -42.90
CA ALA A 530 -1.44 -21.92 -42.57
C ALA A 530 -2.54 -22.17 -43.62
N ASP A 531 -3.19 -21.13 -44.13
CA ASP A 531 -4.30 -21.22 -45.10
C ASP A 531 -3.79 -21.37 -46.55
N GLY A 532 -2.61 -20.82 -46.84
CA GLY A 532 -1.90 -20.98 -48.11
C GLY A 532 -1.49 -22.43 -48.41
N LEU A 533 -1.47 -23.31 -47.40
CA LEU A 533 -1.27 -24.75 -47.54
C LEU A 533 -2.54 -25.50 -48.00
N GLY A 534 -3.74 -24.90 -47.88
CA GLY A 534 -5.02 -25.60 -48.10
C GLY A 534 -5.86 -25.13 -49.30
N ALA A 535 -5.92 -23.82 -49.60
CA ALA A 535 -6.95 -23.28 -50.52
C ALA A 535 -6.45 -22.27 -51.58
N GLY A 536 -5.15 -22.01 -51.65
CA GLY A 536 -4.56 -21.05 -52.60
C GLY A 536 -4.56 -19.59 -52.11
N LEU A 537 -3.49 -18.87 -52.41
CA LEU A 537 -3.11 -17.57 -51.82
C LEU A 537 -4.12 -16.43 -52.07
N GLY A 538 -4.94 -16.48 -53.12
CA GLY A 538 -5.74 -15.33 -53.58
C GLY A 538 -6.91 -14.92 -52.66
N GLY A 539 -7.68 -15.87 -52.13
CA GLY A 539 -8.88 -15.58 -51.33
C GLY A 539 -8.62 -15.44 -49.82
N GLY A 540 -7.60 -16.14 -49.31
CA GLY A 540 -7.23 -16.11 -47.90
C GLY A 540 -6.55 -14.81 -47.47
N LEU A 541 -5.73 -14.20 -48.35
CA LEU A 541 -4.99 -12.97 -48.03
C LEU A 541 -5.88 -11.74 -47.85
N GLU A 542 -6.94 -11.58 -48.66
CA GLU A 542 -7.83 -10.42 -48.54
C GLU A 542 -8.70 -10.49 -47.27
N THR A 543 -9.19 -11.69 -46.94
CA THR A 543 -10.01 -11.91 -45.73
C THR A 543 -9.16 -11.93 -44.46
N ALA A 544 -8.00 -12.59 -44.47
CA ALA A 544 -7.04 -12.56 -43.37
C ALA A 544 -6.49 -11.15 -43.15
N GLY A 545 -6.18 -10.40 -44.22
CA GLY A 545 -5.67 -9.03 -44.12
C GLY A 545 -6.64 -8.09 -43.40
N LYS A 546 -7.94 -8.15 -43.72
CA LYS A 546 -8.96 -7.33 -43.07
C LYS A 546 -9.17 -7.73 -41.60
N VAL A 547 -9.30 -9.02 -41.30
CA VAL A 547 -9.48 -9.52 -39.93
C VAL A 547 -8.28 -9.15 -39.06
N VAL A 548 -7.07 -9.30 -39.60
CA VAL A 548 -5.84 -9.09 -38.83
C VAL A 548 -5.48 -7.61 -38.68
N CYS A 549 -5.77 -6.76 -39.66
CA CYS A 549 -5.64 -5.31 -39.49
C CYS A 549 -6.58 -4.78 -38.40
N VAL A 550 -7.83 -5.24 -38.36
CA VAL A 550 -8.77 -4.83 -37.32
C VAL A 550 -8.41 -5.43 -35.95
N ALA A 551 -7.97 -6.69 -35.90
CA ALA A 551 -7.43 -7.31 -34.70
C ALA A 551 -6.21 -6.53 -34.15
N GLY A 552 -5.29 -6.15 -35.04
CA GLY A 552 -4.11 -5.36 -34.70
C GLY A 552 -4.44 -3.95 -34.24
N LEU A 553 -5.38 -3.26 -34.89
CA LEU A 553 -5.90 -1.96 -34.46
C LEU A 553 -6.59 -2.04 -33.09
N SER A 554 -7.43 -3.04 -32.87
CA SER A 554 -8.13 -3.25 -31.60
C SER A 554 -7.17 -3.57 -30.44
N THR A 555 -6.18 -4.42 -30.71
CA THR A 555 -5.13 -4.79 -29.76
C THR A 555 -4.21 -3.60 -29.49
N GLY A 556 -3.93 -2.79 -30.51
CA GLY A 556 -3.12 -1.59 -30.37
C GLY A 556 -3.81 -0.47 -29.59
N LEU A 557 -5.12 -0.28 -29.81
CA LEU A 557 -5.95 0.59 -28.98
C LEU A 557 -6.04 0.08 -27.54
N ALA A 558 -6.14 -1.24 -27.36
CA ALA A 558 -6.14 -1.83 -26.02
C ALA A 558 -4.80 -1.62 -25.30
N PHE A 559 -3.69 -1.77 -26.02
CA PHE A 559 -2.35 -1.55 -25.50
C PHE A 559 -2.09 -0.07 -25.21
N ALA A 560 -2.57 0.85 -26.05
CA ALA A 560 -2.54 2.30 -25.82
C ALA A 560 -3.34 2.67 -24.56
N ALA A 561 -4.54 2.12 -24.39
CA ALA A 561 -5.36 2.30 -23.20
C ALA A 561 -4.68 1.71 -21.96
N MET A 562 -4.00 0.57 -22.09
CA MET A 562 -3.24 -0.05 -21.01
C MET A 562 -2.03 0.81 -20.59
N MET A 563 -1.26 1.33 -21.54
CA MET A 563 -0.16 2.26 -21.26
C MET A 563 -0.67 3.56 -20.62
N TRP A 564 -1.84 4.03 -21.02
CA TRP A 564 -2.46 5.21 -20.45
C TRP A 564 -2.96 4.97 -19.03
N LEU A 565 -3.61 3.82 -18.76
CA LEU A 565 -4.03 3.44 -17.42
C LEU A 565 -2.85 3.28 -16.46
N ASN A 566 -1.70 2.83 -16.96
CA ASN A 566 -0.47 2.70 -16.17
C ASN A 566 0.32 4.01 -16.05
N THR A 567 -0.25 5.17 -16.42
CA THR A 567 0.43 6.45 -16.19
C THR A 567 0.41 6.83 -14.70
N PRO A 568 1.57 7.19 -14.13
CA PRO A 568 1.67 7.62 -12.72
C PRO A 568 0.85 8.89 -12.47
N ALA A 569 0.42 9.11 -11.22
CA ALA A 569 -0.46 10.22 -10.85
C ALA A 569 0.24 11.59 -11.02
N ASP A 570 -0.52 12.63 -11.38
CA ASP A 570 0.05 13.98 -11.62
C ASP A 570 0.14 14.85 -10.35
N ALA A 571 -0.50 14.45 -9.25
CA ALA A 571 -0.56 15.26 -8.02
C ALA A 571 -0.17 14.43 -6.79
N LEU A 572 0.71 14.98 -5.96
CA LEU A 572 1.10 14.38 -4.70
C LEU A 572 -0.09 14.38 -3.74
N CYS A 573 -0.60 13.18 -3.48
CA CYS A 573 -1.66 12.92 -2.52
C CYS A 573 -1.26 11.65 -1.77
N SER A 574 -1.36 11.67 -0.44
CA SER A 574 -1.30 10.45 0.34
C SER A 574 -2.50 9.60 -0.06
N PRO A 575 -2.31 8.42 -0.67
CA PRO A 575 -3.41 7.61 -1.13
C PRO A 575 -4.15 7.06 0.09
N SER A 576 -5.37 7.55 0.32
CA SER A 576 -6.31 6.85 1.19
C SER A 576 -6.45 5.40 0.72
N SER A 577 -6.50 4.42 1.62
CA SER A 577 -6.67 3.01 1.21
C SER A 577 -7.91 2.81 0.30
N ARG A 578 -8.93 3.67 0.46
CA ARG A 578 -10.09 3.75 -0.43
C ARG A 578 -9.79 4.28 -1.82
N SER A 579 -8.98 5.32 -1.95
CA SER A 579 -8.62 5.86 -3.27
C SER A 579 -7.79 4.87 -4.04
N VAL A 580 -6.90 4.10 -3.39
CA VAL A 580 -6.19 2.98 -4.03
C VAL A 580 -7.17 1.92 -4.51
N LEU A 581 -8.11 1.49 -3.67
CA LEU A 581 -9.12 0.50 -4.05
C LEU A 581 -10.06 1.00 -5.17
N ARG A 582 -10.45 2.27 -5.16
CA ARG A 582 -11.30 2.87 -6.19
C ARG A 582 -10.56 3.01 -7.51
N ALA A 583 -9.29 3.45 -7.46
CA ALA A 583 -8.41 3.51 -8.61
C ALA A 583 -8.23 2.11 -9.21
N ASP A 584 -7.86 1.11 -8.40
CA ASP A 584 -7.70 -0.27 -8.86
C ASP A 584 -9.00 -0.85 -9.43
N ARG A 585 -10.16 -0.62 -8.77
CA ARG A 585 -11.49 -1.01 -9.28
C ARG A 585 -11.77 -0.39 -10.65
N SER A 586 -11.40 0.86 -10.84
CA SER A 586 -11.69 1.59 -12.07
C SER A 586 -10.76 1.23 -13.21
N VAL A 587 -9.47 0.98 -12.93
CA VAL A 587 -8.51 0.41 -13.87
C VAL A 587 -8.98 -0.94 -14.32
N SER A 588 -9.37 -1.78 -13.35
CA SER A 588 -9.96 -3.07 -13.63
C SER A 588 -11.22 -2.92 -14.49
N ALA A 589 -12.10 -1.95 -14.20
CA ALA A 589 -13.30 -1.70 -15.01
C ALA A 589 -13.00 -1.23 -16.44
N ILE A 590 -12.04 -0.31 -16.63
CA ILE A 590 -11.66 0.18 -17.96
C ILE A 590 -10.95 -0.92 -18.74
N ARG A 591 -10.05 -1.66 -18.10
CA ARG A 591 -9.40 -2.85 -18.68
C ARG A 591 -10.43 -3.87 -19.17
N ILE A 592 -11.46 -4.13 -18.35
CA ILE A 592 -12.59 -4.97 -18.72
C ILE A 592 -13.31 -4.44 -19.97
N VAL A 593 -13.61 -3.13 -20.03
CA VAL A 593 -14.32 -2.54 -21.19
C VAL A 593 -13.48 -2.64 -22.46
N VAL A 594 -12.20 -2.32 -22.37
CA VAL A 594 -11.25 -2.34 -23.49
C VAL A 594 -11.05 -3.76 -24.03
N GLU A 595 -10.82 -4.73 -23.16
CA GLU A 595 -10.68 -6.14 -23.54
C GLU A 595 -12.00 -6.71 -24.10
N THR A 596 -13.16 -6.33 -23.55
CA THR A 596 -14.47 -6.76 -24.06
C THR A 596 -14.76 -6.21 -25.46
N LEU A 597 -14.46 -4.92 -25.70
CA LEU A 597 -14.66 -4.29 -26.99
C LEU A 597 -13.74 -4.89 -28.06
N GLY A 598 -12.47 -5.15 -27.73
CA GLY A 598 -11.52 -5.79 -28.66
C GLY A 598 -11.93 -7.21 -29.02
N SER A 599 -12.35 -8.01 -28.03
CA SER A 599 -12.80 -9.39 -28.24
C SER A 599 -14.10 -9.48 -29.04
N GLY A 600 -15.04 -8.57 -28.76
CA GLY A 600 -16.33 -8.48 -29.46
C GLY A 600 -16.19 -8.07 -30.93
N LEU A 601 -15.27 -7.13 -31.23
CA LEU A 601 -14.93 -6.75 -32.60
C LEU A 601 -14.31 -7.91 -33.37
N LEU A 602 -13.38 -8.65 -32.74
CA LEU A 602 -12.74 -9.81 -33.35
C LEU A 602 -13.76 -10.90 -33.68
N ALA A 603 -14.64 -11.23 -32.74
CA ALA A 603 -15.67 -12.25 -32.91
C ALA A 603 -16.69 -11.89 -33.99
N GLY A 604 -17.13 -10.62 -34.05
CA GLY A 604 -18.06 -10.15 -35.08
C GLY A 604 -17.49 -10.27 -36.51
N LEU A 605 -16.19 -10.00 -36.67
CA LEU A 605 -15.50 -10.04 -37.96
C LEU A 605 -15.25 -11.47 -38.45
N THR A 606 -14.99 -12.42 -37.55
CA THR A 606 -14.80 -13.83 -37.92
C THR A 606 -16.12 -14.49 -38.33
N THR A 607 -17.26 -14.10 -37.74
CA THR A 607 -18.60 -14.57 -38.16
C THR A 607 -19.05 -14.02 -39.52
N GLY A 608 -18.50 -12.89 -39.98
CA GLY A 608 -18.77 -12.35 -41.32
C GLY A 608 -18.35 -13.27 -42.47
N ARG A 609 -17.50 -14.28 -42.19
CA ARG A 609 -17.06 -15.31 -43.13
C ARG A 609 -18.17 -16.26 -43.60
N TYR A 610 -19.30 -16.33 -42.89
CA TYR A 610 -20.41 -17.24 -43.21
C TYR A 610 -21.49 -16.63 -44.14
N GLY A 611 -21.20 -15.54 -44.85
CA GLY A 611 -21.96 -15.15 -46.05
C GLY A 611 -23.04 -14.08 -45.90
N PHE A 612 -23.06 -13.29 -44.83
CA PHE A 612 -23.91 -12.09 -44.75
C PHE A 612 -23.12 -10.85 -45.18
N GLY A 613 -23.46 -10.28 -46.34
CA GLY A 613 -22.74 -9.18 -46.97
C GLY A 613 -22.53 -7.95 -46.07
N ILE A 614 -21.49 -7.15 -46.36
CA ILE A 614 -20.94 -6.06 -45.49
C ILE A 614 -22.00 -5.10 -44.93
N SER A 615 -23.06 -4.77 -45.68
CA SER A 615 -24.13 -3.88 -45.21
C SER A 615 -25.05 -4.55 -44.17
N VAL A 616 -25.38 -5.82 -44.36
CA VAL A 616 -26.18 -6.62 -43.41
C VAL A 616 -25.30 -7.08 -42.25
N GLY A 617 -24.03 -7.42 -42.50
CA GLY A 617 -23.03 -7.79 -41.51
C GLY A 617 -22.68 -6.66 -40.55
N PHE A 618 -22.69 -5.40 -40.99
CA PHE A 618 -22.48 -4.24 -40.10
C PHE A 618 -23.72 -3.95 -39.24
N THR A 619 -24.93 -4.11 -39.80
CA THR A 619 -26.20 -3.96 -39.04
C THR A 619 -26.45 -5.15 -38.11
N TRP A 620 -26.09 -6.38 -38.48
CA TRP A 620 -26.06 -7.54 -37.58
C TRP A 620 -24.90 -7.44 -36.57
N ALA A 621 -23.74 -6.90 -36.92
CA ALA A 621 -22.67 -6.60 -35.96
C ALA A 621 -23.03 -5.45 -35.00
N LEU A 622 -23.96 -4.57 -35.35
CA LEU A 622 -24.51 -3.56 -34.45
C LEU A 622 -25.69 -4.11 -33.63
N VAL A 623 -26.65 -4.81 -34.23
CA VAL A 623 -27.84 -5.32 -33.53
C VAL A 623 -27.54 -6.60 -32.73
N ALA A 624 -26.68 -7.47 -33.25
CA ALA A 624 -26.14 -8.63 -32.55
C ALA A 624 -24.76 -8.39 -31.93
N GLY A 625 -24.03 -7.31 -32.23
CA GLY A 625 -22.92 -6.88 -31.36
C GLY A 625 -23.36 -5.99 -30.20
N VAL A 626 -24.55 -5.38 -30.26
CA VAL A 626 -25.19 -4.75 -29.09
C VAL A 626 -26.09 -5.75 -28.36
N GLY A 627 -26.95 -6.52 -29.02
CA GLY A 627 -27.84 -7.51 -28.36
C GLY A 627 -27.16 -8.86 -28.09
N GLY A 628 -26.52 -9.44 -29.10
CA GLY A 628 -25.69 -10.63 -28.97
C GLY A 628 -24.34 -10.33 -28.31
N GLY A 629 -23.74 -9.14 -28.48
CA GLY A 629 -22.60 -8.68 -27.70
C GLY A 629 -22.99 -8.11 -26.33
N LEU A 630 -24.28 -7.93 -26.03
CA LEU A 630 -24.75 -7.92 -24.64
C LEU A 630 -24.84 -9.33 -24.09
N ALA A 631 -25.20 -10.37 -24.86
CA ALA A 631 -25.27 -11.76 -24.37
C ALA A 631 -23.90 -12.47 -24.31
N LEU A 632 -23.13 -12.48 -25.40
CA LEU A 632 -21.70 -12.85 -25.52
C LEU A 632 -20.78 -11.85 -24.83
N GLY A 633 -21.15 -10.58 -24.71
CA GLY A 633 -20.44 -9.64 -23.84
C GLY A 633 -20.97 -9.65 -22.42
N LEU A 634 -22.07 -10.35 -22.08
CA LEU A 634 -22.42 -10.77 -20.70
C LEU A 634 -21.65 -12.05 -20.36
N ALA A 635 -21.63 -13.06 -21.23
CA ALA A 635 -20.85 -14.29 -21.08
C ALA A 635 -19.34 -14.01 -21.12
N GLY A 636 -18.87 -13.15 -22.01
CA GLY A 636 -17.51 -12.57 -22.08
C GLY A 636 -17.25 -11.57 -20.95
N ARG A 637 -18.26 -10.82 -20.47
CA ARG A 637 -18.22 -10.10 -19.17
C ARG A 637 -18.08 -11.06 -18.00
N TYR A 638 -18.28 -12.35 -18.11
CA TYR A 638 -18.00 -13.27 -17.02
C TYR A 638 -16.71 -14.06 -17.32
N ALA A 639 -16.45 -14.47 -18.56
CA ALA A 639 -15.27 -15.24 -18.98
C ALA A 639 -13.95 -14.43 -19.02
N GLY A 640 -13.90 -13.32 -19.76
CA GLY A 640 -12.70 -12.47 -19.86
C GLY A 640 -12.39 -11.75 -18.53
N ARG A 641 -13.43 -11.49 -17.73
CA ARG A 641 -13.29 -10.95 -16.37
C ARG A 641 -12.52 -11.86 -15.41
N PHE A 642 -12.53 -13.17 -15.61
CA PHE A 642 -11.78 -14.11 -14.77
C PHE A 642 -10.36 -14.41 -15.27
N GLN A 643 -10.12 -14.32 -16.59
CA GLN A 643 -8.87 -14.73 -17.23
C GLN A 643 -7.69 -13.74 -17.03
N THR A 644 -7.96 -12.43 -16.94
CA THR A 644 -6.94 -11.36 -16.84
C THR A 644 -7.19 -10.36 -15.70
N GLY A 645 -8.43 -10.27 -15.21
CA GLY A 645 -8.88 -9.20 -14.32
C GLY A 645 -8.99 -9.55 -12.84
N LEU A 646 -9.36 -10.78 -12.46
CA LEU A 646 -9.54 -11.17 -11.04
C LEU A 646 -8.39 -12.02 -10.49
N ALA A 647 -7.89 -12.99 -11.27
CA ALA A 647 -6.77 -13.83 -10.88
C ALA A 647 -5.42 -13.08 -10.89
N ALA A 648 -5.30 -12.08 -11.77
CA ALA A 648 -4.10 -11.24 -11.94
C ALA A 648 -4.27 -9.81 -11.39
N SER A 649 -5.37 -9.49 -10.69
CA SER A 649 -5.52 -8.24 -9.94
C SER A 649 -5.58 -8.51 -8.44
N PRO A 650 -4.89 -7.73 -7.60
CA PRO A 650 -5.00 -7.85 -6.15
C PRO A 650 -6.43 -7.57 -5.64
N TRP A 651 -7.25 -6.82 -6.39
CA TRP A 651 -8.66 -6.60 -6.07
C TRP A 651 -9.53 -7.85 -6.20
N GLY A 652 -9.27 -8.71 -7.19
CA GLY A 652 -10.03 -9.94 -7.34
C GLY A 652 -9.79 -10.91 -6.20
N TRP A 653 -8.53 -11.10 -5.83
CA TRP A 653 -8.14 -11.86 -4.65
C TRP A 653 -8.69 -11.26 -3.35
N PHE A 654 -8.70 -9.93 -3.21
CA PHE A 654 -9.34 -9.27 -2.10
C PHE A 654 -10.85 -9.56 -2.04
N LEU A 655 -11.57 -9.53 -3.17
CA LEU A 655 -13.00 -9.83 -3.21
C LEU A 655 -13.31 -11.26 -2.77
N VAL A 656 -12.56 -12.25 -3.29
CA VAL A 656 -12.72 -13.66 -2.93
C VAL A 656 -12.48 -13.86 -1.44
N SER A 657 -11.39 -13.31 -0.92
CA SER A 657 -11.02 -13.40 0.50
C SER A 657 -12.08 -12.75 1.39
N ARG A 658 -12.50 -11.53 1.04
CA ARG A 658 -13.55 -10.79 1.76
C ARG A 658 -14.87 -11.55 1.76
N PHE A 659 -15.30 -12.09 0.63
CA PHE A 659 -16.56 -12.82 0.52
C PHE A 659 -16.53 -14.11 1.35
N TRP A 660 -15.44 -14.88 1.25
CA TRP A 660 -15.23 -16.09 2.05
C TRP A 660 -15.25 -15.81 3.56
N LEU A 661 -14.55 -14.77 4.00
CA LEU A 661 -14.48 -14.39 5.41
C LEU A 661 -15.78 -13.78 5.93
N ALA A 662 -16.51 -13.05 5.09
CA ALA A 662 -17.82 -12.52 5.43
C ALA A 662 -18.87 -13.63 5.58
N LEU A 663 -18.83 -14.66 4.70
CA LEU A 663 -19.69 -15.84 4.83
C LEU A 663 -19.44 -16.62 6.12
N ARG A 664 -18.18 -16.65 6.60
CA ARG A 664 -17.82 -17.25 7.90
C ARG A 664 -18.13 -16.36 9.11
N GLY A 665 -18.65 -15.16 8.90
CA GLY A 665 -18.88 -14.17 9.96
C GLY A 665 -17.61 -13.59 10.59
N GLN A 666 -16.43 -13.88 10.02
CA GLN A 666 -15.12 -13.46 10.54
C GLN A 666 -14.76 -12.02 10.14
N LEU A 667 -15.36 -11.50 9.07
CA LEU A 667 -15.21 -10.10 8.64
C LEU A 667 -16.56 -9.49 8.20
N PRO A 668 -16.69 -8.15 8.20
CA PRO A 668 -17.88 -7.50 7.67
C PRO A 668 -17.93 -7.51 6.14
N TRP A 669 -19.14 -7.60 5.59
CA TRP A 669 -19.40 -7.43 4.16
C TRP A 669 -18.80 -6.13 3.59
N ARG A 670 -18.79 -5.05 4.37
CA ARG A 670 -18.24 -3.74 3.97
C ARG A 670 -16.89 -3.45 4.65
N LEU A 671 -15.94 -4.41 4.58
CA LEU A 671 -14.62 -4.33 5.24
C LEU A 671 -13.94 -2.96 5.18
N MET A 672 -13.78 -2.36 4.00
CA MET A 672 -13.09 -1.06 3.90
C MET A 672 -13.82 0.06 4.65
N ARG A 673 -15.16 0.07 4.63
CA ARG A 673 -15.94 1.02 5.44
C ARG A 673 -15.75 0.78 6.94
N PHE A 674 -15.59 -0.48 7.34
CA PHE A 674 -15.31 -0.83 8.73
C PHE A 674 -13.89 -0.41 9.15
N LEU A 675 -12.87 -0.63 8.31
CA LEU A 675 -11.50 -0.21 8.59
C LEU A 675 -11.38 1.32 8.69
N ASP A 676 -12.04 2.07 7.81
CA ASP A 676 -12.14 3.53 7.93
C ASP A 676 -12.85 3.96 9.22
N ASP A 677 -13.87 3.22 9.63
CA ASP A 677 -14.61 3.51 10.86
C ASP A 677 -13.74 3.25 12.09
N ALA A 678 -13.04 2.12 12.12
CA ALA A 678 -12.06 1.78 13.16
C ALA A 678 -10.90 2.78 13.20
N HIS A 679 -10.47 3.27 12.04
CA HIS A 679 -9.45 4.32 11.94
C HIS A 679 -9.93 5.65 12.54
N ARG A 680 -11.12 6.13 12.15
CA ARG A 680 -11.71 7.37 12.71
C ARG A 680 -12.01 7.27 14.20
N ARG A 681 -12.34 6.08 14.69
CA ARG A 681 -12.49 5.81 16.12
C ARG A 681 -11.16 5.75 16.86
N GLY A 682 -10.02 5.71 16.16
CA GLY A 682 -8.68 5.68 16.74
C GLY A 682 -8.23 4.29 17.20
N VAL A 683 -8.88 3.23 16.72
CA VAL A 683 -8.45 1.83 16.94
C VAL A 683 -7.32 1.47 15.97
N LEU A 684 -7.46 1.90 14.71
CA LEU A 684 -6.46 1.73 13.67
C LEU A 684 -5.81 3.08 13.33
N ARG A 685 -4.54 3.05 12.93
CA ARG A 685 -3.85 4.17 12.27
C ARG A 685 -3.69 3.85 10.79
N GLN A 686 -3.65 4.88 9.95
CA GLN A 686 -3.34 4.71 8.53
C GLN A 686 -1.87 5.09 8.28
N ALA A 687 -1.12 4.21 7.62
CA ALA A 687 0.26 4.45 7.20
C ALA A 687 0.34 4.29 5.67
N GLY A 688 0.21 5.40 4.94
CA GLY A 688 0.10 5.36 3.47
C GLY A 688 -1.14 4.58 3.03
N ALA A 689 -0.96 3.57 2.17
CA ALA A 689 -2.07 2.75 1.66
C ALA A 689 -2.53 1.61 2.59
N VAL A 690 -1.87 1.39 3.73
CA VAL A 690 -2.18 0.29 4.68
C VAL A 690 -2.75 0.79 6.01
N TYR A 691 -3.44 -0.09 6.73
CA TYR A 691 -3.84 0.17 8.12
C TYR A 691 -2.94 -0.59 9.08
N GLN A 692 -2.72 -0.06 10.27
CA GLN A 692 -2.06 -0.76 11.37
C GLN A 692 -2.89 -0.59 12.65
N PHE A 693 -2.79 -1.53 13.59
CA PHE A 693 -3.33 -1.28 14.93
C PHE A 693 -2.59 -0.11 15.56
N ARG A 694 -3.33 0.82 16.18
CA ARG A 694 -2.71 2.00 16.78
C ARG A 694 -1.72 1.63 17.88
N HIS A 695 -1.99 0.55 18.60
CA HIS A 695 -1.17 0.08 19.71
C HIS A 695 -0.91 -1.43 19.58
N ALA A 696 0.36 -1.82 19.60
CA ALA A 696 0.75 -3.23 19.58
C ALA A 696 0.13 -4.01 20.75
N ARG A 697 0.10 -3.42 21.96
CA ARG A 697 -0.55 -4.02 23.14
C ARG A 697 -2.03 -4.35 22.93
N LEU A 698 -2.76 -3.49 22.22
CA LEU A 698 -4.17 -3.74 21.89
C LEU A 698 -4.29 -4.87 20.86
N GLN A 699 -3.40 -4.91 19.86
CA GLN A 699 -3.34 -6.02 18.91
C GLN A 699 -3.06 -7.34 19.62
N ASP A 700 -2.04 -7.38 20.48
CA ASP A 700 -1.64 -8.57 21.24
C ASP A 700 -2.78 -9.06 22.14
N HIS A 701 -3.46 -8.15 22.83
CA HIS A 701 -4.61 -8.47 23.67
C HIS A 701 -5.81 -8.99 22.86
N LEU A 702 -6.11 -8.39 21.70
CA LEU A 702 -7.19 -8.83 20.82
C LEU A 702 -6.90 -10.16 20.11
N ALA A 703 -5.62 -10.48 19.90
CA ALA A 703 -5.19 -11.73 19.28
C ALA A 703 -5.05 -12.88 20.29
N ALA A 704 -4.87 -12.57 21.58
CA ALA A 704 -4.83 -13.57 22.63
C ALA A 704 -6.16 -14.36 22.69
N PRO A 705 -6.13 -15.69 22.85
CA PRO A 705 -7.34 -16.47 23.10
C PRO A 705 -8.02 -15.95 24.37
N ALA A 706 -9.32 -15.71 24.32
CA ALA A 706 -10.06 -15.31 25.52
C ALA A 706 -9.76 -16.33 26.64
N PRO A 707 -9.35 -15.88 27.85
CA PRO A 707 -9.08 -16.79 28.94
C PRO A 707 -10.33 -17.62 29.19
N ALA A 708 -10.18 -18.95 29.22
CA ALA A 708 -11.27 -19.85 29.55
C ALA A 708 -11.89 -19.37 30.87
N PRO A 709 -13.24 -19.26 30.96
CA PRO A 709 -13.86 -18.83 32.20
C PRO A 709 -13.39 -19.75 33.31
N SER A 710 -12.68 -19.18 34.29
CA SER A 710 -12.13 -19.94 35.40
C SER A 710 -13.25 -20.77 36.03
N ALA A 711 -13.06 -22.08 36.10
CA ALA A 711 -14.06 -23.06 36.54
C ALA A 711 -14.47 -22.94 38.03
N ARG A 712 -14.25 -21.78 38.66
CA ARG A 712 -14.56 -21.51 40.08
C ARG A 712 -15.95 -20.94 40.33
N GLN A 713 -16.77 -20.65 39.31
CA GLN A 713 -18.14 -20.13 39.50
C GLN A 713 -19.28 -21.16 39.34
N VAL A 714 -19.02 -22.45 39.10
CA VAL A 714 -20.08 -23.43 38.77
C VAL A 714 -20.51 -24.34 39.95
N LEU A 715 -20.02 -24.14 41.18
CA LEU A 715 -20.50 -24.94 42.33
C LEU A 715 -20.81 -24.08 43.56
N GLN A 716 -21.96 -23.42 43.54
CA GLN A 716 -22.75 -23.25 44.77
C GLN A 716 -24.00 -24.13 44.67
N PRO A 717 -24.13 -25.18 45.50
CA PRO A 717 -25.38 -25.91 45.60
C PRO A 717 -26.37 -25.04 46.40
N VAL A 718 -27.48 -24.70 45.78
CA VAL A 718 -28.67 -24.14 46.46
C VAL A 718 -29.19 -25.21 47.43
N ARG A 719 -28.80 -25.12 48.70
CA ARG A 719 -29.49 -25.83 49.79
C ARG A 719 -30.82 -25.13 50.05
N GLY A 720 -31.87 -25.65 49.42
CA GLY A 720 -33.24 -25.35 49.82
C GLY A 720 -33.51 -25.91 51.22
N ARG A 721 -33.80 -25.03 52.18
CA ARG A 721 -34.56 -25.39 53.38
C ARG A 721 -36.05 -25.37 53.03
N ARG A 722 -36.68 -26.54 53.06
CA ARG A 722 -38.10 -26.69 53.43
C ARG A 722 -38.17 -27.77 54.51
N THR A 723 -39.06 -27.49 55.46
CA THR A 723 -39.36 -28.13 56.76
C THR A 723 -38.32 -27.90 57.84
#